data_AF-A0A3M7KW50-F1
#
_entry.id   AF-A0A3M7KW50-F1
#
_cell.length_a   1.000
_cell.length_b   1.000
_cell.length_c   1.000
_cell.angle_alpha   90.00
_cell.angle_beta   90.00
_cell.angle_gamma   90.00
#
_symmetry.space_group_name_H-M   'P 1'
#
loop_
_entity.id
_entity.type
_entity.pdbx_description
1 polymer ?
#
loop_
_entity_poly.entity_id
_entity_poly.type
_entity_poly.pdbx_seq_one_letter_code
_entity_poly.pdbx_strand_id
1 'polypeptide(L)'
;MSAPRLRRHNILVLAVVALVLCSVALPFRSHLGEAAAKISGAGPFLHAEEEALVGDACLQSFPWIDSALITFFEKARSSARESNLTASEGLQALHKIRWGKYPPGHDEVSLLYNASTARVEMEIVKTFKPNAAHKRPCILDVLRDAVQRHSAALHALLGGRELRLVIETEDFPMTSQGKRLPAFAMCWEQHSIDIPIPDFTFKCYPEAKYTNTSWAEMAALIDHRSQMVGWDRRANAIFQRSNWGVGPRRSLLPALVQLRKEGRDEAELGARLDVEDTEFVASNAARFEWVDTWCNSKYMLHTAGFSYSAALKYRLACGALVFKVPSKWVEFYEPGLEAGVHYVELPPYEHEGGDAQRYVQEAAPLIKQAVVDTLGGTEVPEIAANGQAWALHNLSEEGLSCYWYAAIKRYAEIYFDPRGEEAEKAESSSVMTCGPVKIAVVVGLAILLIASLALPLRDSRSKEYIRASLGHVEGPSLLEPSVQVASKGADPGLVGDACLQTFPWVDAALEKFFAAPRAMTGSLRQSSAESIEAMHNILWGTWHPGHDEVSLRYNDTLDRVEMRIVKTSRPNAEHKRPCILAVLEDAVERHNTALQDLLGTRDLRLVVETEDFPITGRNIRLPAFSMVWEEGCKDIPVPDFTFKCYPETRYTNSSWYNMSGLLDQRAGMVGWKARTNTLFSRGHWGVGPRRSLMPALAALAGNKTDLETLGVAVDVGDTKFVATSGNQFQWVDAWCNNKYLLHTAGFSYSAALKYRLACESLVFKVQSKWVEFYEPGLLPGVHYVALPPYEHEGGDAEKYIKEMGPILKKAVQESEGKAEAPAVAKAGKEWILKNLQEEGLSCYWFQAIKRYSELYFHEFPDIEDPSR
;
A
#
# COMPACT_ATOMS: atom_id res chain seq x y z
N MET A 1 19.49 -45.24 -34.75
CA MET A 1 19.47 -46.03 -36.00
C MET A 1 18.13 -46.77 -36.10
N SER A 2 17.68 -47.11 -37.31
CA SER A 2 16.69 -48.18 -37.64
C SER A 2 15.48 -48.44 -36.71
N ALA A 3 14.28 -48.15 -37.23
CA ALA A 3 12.96 -48.68 -36.76
C ALA A 3 12.71 -50.09 -37.40
N PRO A 4 11.49 -50.68 -37.64
CA PRO A 4 10.11 -50.13 -37.57
C PRO A 4 8.92 -51.09 -37.27
N ARG A 5 7.67 -50.56 -37.41
CA ARG A 5 6.36 -51.20 -37.73
C ARG A 5 5.67 -52.08 -36.65
N LEU A 6 4.34 -52.14 -36.44
CA LEU A 6 3.05 -51.82 -37.12
C LEU A 6 2.24 -53.07 -37.56
N ARG A 7 1.05 -53.28 -36.95
CA ARG A 7 -0.25 -53.53 -37.63
C ARG A 7 -1.44 -53.53 -36.64
N ARG A 8 -2.67 -53.40 -37.17
CA ARG A 8 -3.98 -53.37 -36.46
C ARG A 8 -4.91 -54.50 -36.93
N HIS A 9 -6.01 -54.70 -36.19
CA HIS A 9 -7.42 -55.10 -36.52
C HIS A 9 -7.93 -56.03 -35.39
N ASN A 10 -9.00 -55.72 -34.62
CA ASN A 10 -10.45 -55.59 -34.94
C ASN A 10 -11.09 -56.96 -35.31
N ILE A 11 -12.30 -57.37 -34.86
CA ILE A 11 -13.50 -56.68 -34.31
C ILE A 11 -14.20 -57.56 -33.22
N LEU A 12 -15.26 -57.02 -32.56
CA LEU A 12 -16.53 -57.66 -32.10
C LEU A 12 -16.70 -57.97 -30.57
N VAL A 13 -17.86 -57.84 -29.89
CA VAL A 13 -18.89 -56.75 -29.79
C VAL A 13 -19.89 -56.98 -28.60
N LEU A 14 -20.34 -55.92 -27.89
CA LEU A 14 -21.45 -55.81 -26.88
C LEU A 14 -21.42 -56.74 -25.62
N ALA A 15 -21.92 -56.41 -24.41
CA ALA A 15 -22.39 -55.19 -23.72
C ALA A 15 -22.27 -55.44 -22.17
N VAL A 16 -22.35 -54.51 -21.20
CA VAL A 16 -23.48 -53.62 -20.79
C VAL A 16 -23.00 -52.59 -19.73
N VAL A 17 -23.34 -51.30 -19.93
CA VAL A 17 -23.60 -50.19 -18.95
C VAL A 17 -22.61 -49.78 -17.82
N ALA A 18 -22.45 -48.44 -17.72
CA ALA A 18 -22.08 -47.58 -16.57
C ALA A 18 -20.63 -47.09 -16.34
N LEU A 19 -20.57 -45.77 -16.08
CA LEU A 19 -19.57 -44.96 -15.36
C LEU A 19 -18.20 -44.61 -16.02
N VAL A 20 -18.03 -43.28 -16.19
CA VAL A 20 -16.82 -42.45 -15.92
C VAL A 20 -15.81 -42.14 -17.05
N LEU A 21 -15.59 -40.81 -17.21
CA LEU A 21 -14.48 -40.03 -17.82
C LEU A 21 -14.42 -39.70 -19.34
N CYS A 22 -14.07 -38.42 -19.59
CA CYS A 22 -13.55 -37.76 -20.81
C CYS A 22 -14.50 -37.69 -22.04
N SER A 23 -14.61 -36.59 -22.82
CA SER A 23 -13.69 -35.45 -23.05
C SER A 23 -14.40 -34.15 -23.51
N VAL A 24 -13.69 -33.02 -23.36
CA VAL A 24 -13.58 -31.86 -24.27
C VAL A 24 -14.58 -31.73 -25.44
N ALA A 25 -15.43 -30.68 -25.42
CA ALA A 25 -15.78 -29.84 -26.58
C ALA A 25 -16.57 -28.56 -26.17
N LEU A 26 -16.24 -27.41 -26.76
CA LEU A 26 -17.09 -26.20 -26.78
C LEU A 26 -18.17 -26.33 -27.88
N PRO A 27 -19.34 -25.69 -27.70
CA PRO A 27 -19.94 -25.00 -28.85
C PRO A 27 -20.63 -23.65 -28.56
N PHE A 28 -20.44 -22.74 -29.51
CA PHE A 28 -21.14 -21.47 -29.79
C PHE A 28 -22.59 -21.28 -29.27
N ARG A 29 -22.82 -20.10 -28.67
CA ARG A 29 -23.97 -19.16 -28.85
C ARG A 29 -23.64 -17.85 -28.08
N SER A 30 -24.09 -16.65 -28.46
CA SER A 30 -24.84 -16.18 -29.64
C SER A 30 -24.67 -14.66 -29.82
N HIS A 31 -24.79 -14.13 -31.05
CA HIS A 31 -24.96 -12.69 -31.28
C HIS A 31 -26.31 -12.17 -30.76
N LEU A 32 -26.43 -10.82 -30.73
CA LEU A 32 -27.55 -9.97 -30.26
C LEU A 32 -27.51 -9.67 -28.76
N GLY A 33 -27.20 -8.41 -28.43
CA GLY A 33 -27.13 -7.88 -27.05
C GLY A 33 -26.78 -6.39 -26.96
N GLU A 34 -25.99 -5.86 -27.91
CA GLU A 34 -25.64 -4.43 -27.95
C GLU A 34 -26.73 -3.57 -28.60
N ALA A 35 -27.61 -2.94 -27.80
CA ALA A 35 -28.42 -1.78 -28.24
C ALA A 35 -29.11 -0.94 -27.13
N ALA A 36 -28.70 -0.98 -25.84
CA ALA A 36 -29.44 -0.25 -24.78
C ALA A 36 -28.62 0.16 -23.52
N ALA A 37 -27.36 0.59 -23.66
CA ALA A 37 -26.53 0.98 -22.50
C ALA A 37 -25.58 2.17 -22.77
N LYS A 38 -26.12 3.31 -23.22
CA LYS A 38 -25.44 4.61 -23.15
C LYS A 38 -26.32 5.59 -22.35
N ILE A 39 -25.69 6.56 -21.69
CA ILE A 39 -26.27 7.53 -20.73
C ILE A 39 -26.39 7.00 -19.27
N SER A 40 -25.26 6.57 -18.70
CA SER A 40 -24.86 6.88 -17.32
C SER A 40 -23.34 6.74 -17.20
N GLY A 41 -22.70 7.59 -16.39
CA GLY A 41 -21.23 7.66 -16.30
C GLY A 41 -20.66 6.77 -15.20
N ALA A 42 -20.17 5.58 -15.55
CA ALA A 42 -19.33 4.73 -14.70
C ALA A 42 -18.32 3.97 -15.57
N GLY A 43 -17.08 3.82 -15.09
CA GLY A 43 -16.01 3.12 -15.83
C GLY A 43 -16.14 1.59 -15.75
N PRO A 44 -15.72 0.85 -16.80
CA PRO A 44 -15.90 -0.60 -16.85
C PRO A 44 -14.83 -1.35 -16.05
N PHE A 45 -15.02 -1.46 -14.73
CA PHE A 45 -14.48 -2.60 -13.98
C PHE A 45 -15.36 -3.83 -14.23
N LEU A 46 -15.05 -4.58 -15.28
CA LEU A 46 -15.57 -5.94 -15.47
C LEU A 46 -14.89 -6.89 -14.47
N HIS A 47 -15.31 -6.81 -13.20
CA HIS A 47 -15.17 -7.96 -12.32
C HIS A 47 -15.99 -9.09 -12.93
N ALA A 48 -15.38 -10.27 -13.08
CA ALA A 48 -16.16 -11.48 -13.00
C ALA A 48 -16.72 -11.55 -11.56
N GLU A 49 -18.01 -11.82 -11.42
CA GLU A 49 -18.60 -12.09 -10.11
C GLU A 49 -18.08 -13.45 -9.63
N GLU A 50 -16.97 -13.45 -8.89
CA GLU A 50 -16.59 -14.60 -8.08
C GLU A 50 -17.71 -14.85 -7.05
N GLU A 51 -18.26 -16.07 -7.03
CA GLU A 51 -19.31 -16.43 -6.09
C GLU A 51 -18.77 -16.27 -4.67
N ALA A 52 -19.36 -15.33 -3.91
CA ALA A 52 -18.88 -14.96 -2.59
C ALA A 52 -18.76 -16.21 -1.70
N LEU A 53 -17.54 -16.46 -1.19
CA LEU A 53 -17.22 -17.65 -0.41
C LEU A 53 -17.98 -17.63 0.92
N VAL A 54 -19.09 -18.38 1.00
CA VAL A 54 -19.99 -18.39 2.16
C VAL A 54 -20.14 -19.75 2.83
N GLY A 55 -20.26 -19.73 4.16
CA GLY A 55 -20.48 -20.92 4.96
C GLY A 55 -19.30 -21.90 4.89
N ASP A 56 -19.59 -23.20 4.91
CA ASP A 56 -18.57 -24.26 4.94
C ASP A 56 -17.65 -24.27 3.70
N ALA A 57 -18.07 -23.66 2.58
CA ALA A 57 -17.24 -23.56 1.38
C ALA A 57 -15.96 -22.76 1.61
N CYS A 58 -16.02 -21.67 2.38
CA CYS A 58 -14.88 -20.77 2.56
C CYS A 58 -13.81 -21.32 3.52
N LEU A 59 -14.13 -22.35 4.31
CA LEU A 59 -13.16 -23.02 5.19
C LEU A 59 -12.11 -23.81 4.39
N GLN A 60 -12.40 -24.13 3.12
CA GLN A 60 -11.43 -24.75 2.20
C GLN A 60 -10.34 -23.76 1.77
N SER A 61 -10.68 -22.47 1.64
CA SER A 61 -9.73 -21.40 1.32
C SER A 61 -8.88 -20.97 2.52
N PHE A 62 -9.38 -21.18 3.74
CA PHE A 62 -8.74 -20.75 4.99
C PHE A 62 -8.56 -21.91 5.99
N PRO A 63 -7.80 -22.97 5.66
CA PRO A 63 -7.75 -24.21 6.44
C PRO A 63 -7.17 -24.04 7.86
N TRP A 64 -6.42 -22.96 8.11
CA TRP A 64 -5.91 -22.63 9.45
C TRP A 64 -7.03 -22.37 10.47
N ILE A 65 -8.19 -21.88 10.02
CA ILE A 65 -9.33 -21.51 10.87
C ILE A 65 -9.82 -22.71 11.67
N ASP A 66 -9.97 -23.86 11.03
CA ASP A 66 -10.51 -25.04 11.70
C ASP A 66 -9.55 -25.59 12.75
N SER A 67 -8.24 -25.56 12.49
CA SER A 67 -7.17 -25.93 13.43
C SER A 67 -7.09 -24.98 14.63
N ALA A 68 -7.11 -23.67 14.39
CA ALA A 68 -7.10 -22.66 15.45
C ALA A 68 -8.34 -22.80 16.35
N LEU A 69 -9.52 -22.90 15.75
CA LEU A 69 -10.77 -23.04 16.49
C LEU A 69 -10.93 -24.40 17.19
N ILE A 70 -10.30 -25.48 16.74
CA ILE A 70 -10.24 -26.74 17.51
C ILE A 70 -9.51 -26.50 18.84
N THR A 71 -8.35 -25.85 18.81
CA THR A 71 -7.55 -25.52 19.99
C THR A 71 -8.32 -24.64 20.98
N PHE A 72 -8.95 -23.56 20.51
CA PHE A 72 -9.68 -22.65 21.40
C PHE A 72 -10.96 -23.28 21.98
N PHE A 73 -11.74 -24.02 21.17
CA PHE A 73 -12.99 -24.62 21.64
C PHE A 73 -12.80 -25.89 22.49
N GLU A 74 -11.62 -26.51 22.56
CA GLU A 74 -11.41 -27.72 23.38
C GLU A 74 -11.81 -27.51 24.84
N LYS A 75 -11.29 -26.46 25.48
CA LYS A 75 -11.54 -26.17 26.89
C LYS A 75 -12.96 -25.66 27.15
N ALA A 76 -13.53 -24.89 26.20
CA ALA A 76 -14.93 -24.50 26.23
C ALA A 76 -15.86 -25.72 26.18
N ARG A 77 -15.60 -26.69 25.29
CA ARG A 77 -16.36 -27.93 25.18
C ARG A 77 -16.24 -28.79 26.44
N SER A 78 -15.08 -28.87 27.09
CA SER A 78 -14.94 -29.60 28.36
C SER A 78 -15.71 -28.91 29.50
N SER A 79 -15.48 -27.61 29.71
CA SER A 79 -16.15 -26.83 30.75
C SER A 79 -17.68 -26.80 30.58
N ALA A 80 -18.17 -26.82 29.33
CA ALA A 80 -19.60 -26.98 29.04
C ALA A 80 -20.14 -28.37 29.41
N ARG A 81 -19.38 -29.45 29.16
CA ARG A 81 -19.75 -30.84 29.49
C ARG A 81 -19.75 -31.11 30.99
N GLU A 82 -18.95 -30.36 31.75
CA GLU A 82 -18.80 -30.46 33.21
C GLU A 82 -19.81 -29.58 33.97
N SER A 83 -20.58 -28.74 33.27
CA SER A 83 -21.48 -27.76 33.88
C SER A 83 -22.96 -28.15 33.77
N ASN A 84 -23.65 -28.21 34.91
CA ASN A 84 -25.07 -28.55 34.99
C ASN A 84 -26.01 -27.38 34.64
N LEU A 85 -25.49 -26.22 34.19
CA LEU A 85 -26.31 -25.04 33.90
C LEU A 85 -26.94 -25.12 32.50
N THR A 86 -28.13 -24.53 32.36
CA THR A 86 -28.73 -24.19 31.07
C THR A 86 -27.91 -23.11 30.33
N ALA A 87 -28.17 -22.90 29.04
CA ALA A 87 -27.58 -21.78 28.29
C ALA A 87 -27.99 -20.42 28.89
N SER A 88 -29.26 -20.27 29.29
CA SER A 88 -29.81 -19.08 29.93
C SER A 88 -29.09 -18.74 31.26
N GLU A 89 -28.91 -19.73 32.14
CA GLU A 89 -28.10 -19.57 33.36
C GLU A 89 -26.63 -19.30 33.05
N GLY A 90 -26.08 -19.89 31.99
CA GLY A 90 -24.73 -19.61 31.49
C GLY A 90 -24.53 -18.12 31.20
N LEU A 91 -25.40 -17.52 30.37
CA LEU A 91 -25.40 -16.09 30.08
C LEU A 91 -25.54 -15.26 31.36
N GLN A 92 -26.47 -15.63 32.25
CA GLN A 92 -26.60 -14.97 33.55
C GLN A 92 -25.35 -15.08 34.43
N ALA A 93 -24.61 -16.19 34.35
CA ALA A 93 -23.37 -16.39 35.09
C ALA A 93 -22.22 -15.53 34.55
N LEU A 94 -22.20 -15.25 33.24
CA LEU A 94 -21.28 -14.28 32.60
C LEU A 94 -21.58 -12.86 33.08
N HIS A 95 -22.85 -12.43 33.04
CA HIS A 95 -23.31 -11.13 33.54
C HIS A 95 -22.98 -10.86 35.02
N LYS A 96 -22.73 -11.92 35.81
CA LYS A 96 -22.39 -11.87 37.24
C LYS A 96 -20.87 -11.86 37.50
N ILE A 97 -20.01 -12.00 36.48
CA ILE A 97 -18.54 -11.98 36.63
C ILE A 97 -18.05 -10.60 37.10
N ARG A 98 -17.13 -10.57 38.06
CA ARG A 98 -16.48 -9.36 38.56
C ARG A 98 -14.99 -9.63 38.80
N TRP A 99 -14.12 -8.73 38.33
CA TRP A 99 -12.71 -8.70 38.72
C TRP A 99 -12.58 -7.85 40.00
N GLY A 100 -12.69 -8.51 41.15
CA GLY A 100 -12.82 -7.85 42.45
C GLY A 100 -14.13 -7.05 42.53
N LYS A 101 -14.05 -5.72 42.47
CA LYS A 101 -15.24 -4.82 42.42
C LYS A 101 -15.66 -4.44 41.00
N TYR A 102 -14.84 -4.73 39.99
CA TYR A 102 -15.03 -4.24 38.62
C TYR A 102 -15.87 -5.21 37.78
N PRO A 103 -16.99 -4.78 37.16
CA PRO A 103 -17.64 -5.53 36.09
C PRO A 103 -16.89 -5.29 34.76
N PRO A 104 -16.35 -6.32 34.09
CA PRO A 104 -15.74 -6.16 32.77
C PRO A 104 -16.80 -5.77 31.73
N GLY A 105 -16.44 -4.94 30.75
CA GLY A 105 -17.32 -4.56 29.66
C GLY A 105 -17.56 -5.68 28.65
N HIS A 106 -18.82 -5.91 28.30
CA HIS A 106 -19.26 -6.90 27.32
C HIS A 106 -20.68 -6.58 26.82
N ASP A 107 -21.07 -7.12 25.67
CA ASP A 107 -22.44 -7.08 25.14
C ASP A 107 -23.02 -8.50 25.02
N GLU A 108 -24.28 -8.67 25.45
CA GLU A 108 -25.11 -9.82 25.08
C GLU A 108 -25.71 -9.53 23.70
N VAL A 109 -25.38 -10.35 22.71
CA VAL A 109 -25.77 -10.19 21.32
C VAL A 109 -26.65 -11.36 20.91
N SER A 110 -27.81 -11.08 20.31
CA SER A 110 -28.72 -12.09 19.77
C SER A 110 -28.60 -12.19 18.25
N LEU A 111 -28.54 -13.42 17.75
CA LEU A 111 -28.62 -13.78 16.35
C LEU A 111 -29.94 -14.54 16.13
N LEU A 112 -30.84 -13.95 15.33
CA LEU A 112 -32.15 -14.52 15.02
C LEU A 112 -32.51 -14.27 13.55
N TYR A 113 -33.23 -15.20 12.93
CA TYR A 113 -33.68 -15.05 11.54
C TYR A 113 -34.97 -14.21 11.45
N ASN A 114 -34.90 -13.08 10.75
CA ASN A 114 -36.05 -12.25 10.43
C ASN A 114 -36.59 -12.63 9.04
N ALA A 115 -37.78 -13.23 9.02
CA ALA A 115 -38.45 -13.63 7.78
C ALA A 115 -38.86 -12.45 6.88
N SER A 116 -38.92 -11.22 7.40
CA SER A 116 -39.30 -10.01 6.66
C SER A 116 -38.18 -9.47 5.80
N THR A 117 -36.93 -9.62 6.26
CA THR A 117 -35.70 -9.21 5.55
C THR A 117 -34.97 -10.39 4.91
N ALA A 118 -35.45 -11.62 5.16
CA ALA A 118 -34.86 -12.89 4.75
C ALA A 118 -33.40 -13.07 5.21
N ARG A 119 -33.07 -12.53 6.39
CA ARG A 119 -31.70 -12.49 6.93
C ARG A 119 -31.63 -12.90 8.39
N VAL A 120 -30.45 -13.37 8.81
CA VAL A 120 -30.08 -13.41 10.24
C VAL A 120 -29.70 -11.99 10.64
N GLU A 121 -30.43 -11.45 11.61
CA GLU A 121 -30.21 -10.10 12.15
C GLU A 121 -29.48 -10.19 13.48
N MET A 122 -28.73 -9.12 13.80
CA MET A 122 -27.89 -9.03 14.99
C MET A 122 -28.36 -7.90 15.89
N GLU A 123 -29.09 -8.25 16.95
CA GLU A 123 -29.58 -7.34 17.97
C GLU A 123 -28.68 -7.34 19.21
N ILE A 124 -28.66 -6.22 19.94
CA ILE A 124 -27.91 -6.09 21.19
C ILE A 124 -28.92 -6.17 22.33
N VAL A 125 -28.95 -7.31 23.02
CA VAL A 125 -29.88 -7.59 24.13
C VAL A 125 -29.48 -6.79 25.38
N LYS A 126 -28.17 -6.62 25.60
CA LYS A 126 -27.65 -6.02 26.83
C LYS A 126 -26.23 -5.49 26.67
N THR A 127 -25.92 -4.40 27.35
CA THR A 127 -24.59 -3.77 27.31
C THR A 127 -24.05 -3.53 28.72
N PHE A 128 -22.79 -3.90 28.93
CA PHE A 128 -21.97 -3.50 30.07
C PHE A 128 -20.91 -2.52 29.59
N LYS A 129 -20.52 -1.56 30.44
CA LYS A 129 -19.67 -0.44 30.01
C LYS A 129 -18.25 -0.92 29.64
N PRO A 130 -17.78 -0.72 28.40
CA PRO A 130 -16.41 -1.06 27.98
C PRO A 130 -15.37 -0.16 28.64
N ASN A 131 -14.12 -0.64 28.80
CA ASN A 131 -13.02 0.21 29.25
C ASN A 131 -12.67 1.35 28.27
N ALA A 132 -12.83 1.15 26.96
CA ALA A 132 -12.72 2.18 25.94
C ALA A 132 -13.96 2.21 25.03
N ALA A 133 -14.61 3.38 24.92
CA ALA A 133 -15.90 3.52 24.24
C ALA A 133 -15.87 3.20 22.73
N HIS A 134 -14.71 3.32 22.08
CA HIS A 134 -14.55 3.02 20.64
C HIS A 134 -14.46 1.52 20.34
N LYS A 135 -14.03 0.68 21.31
CA LYS A 135 -13.81 -0.76 21.09
C LYS A 135 -15.10 -1.44 20.65
N ARG A 136 -16.15 -1.27 21.47
CA ARG A 136 -17.47 -1.88 21.32
C ARG A 136 -18.05 -1.80 19.90
N PRO A 137 -18.30 -0.61 19.30
CA PRO A 137 -18.87 -0.54 17.95
C PRO A 137 -17.97 -1.21 16.92
N CYS A 138 -16.65 -1.01 17.00
CA CYS A 138 -15.72 -1.53 16.00
C CYS A 138 -15.61 -3.07 16.02
N ILE A 139 -15.64 -3.73 17.19
CA ILE A 139 -15.72 -5.20 17.29
C ILE A 139 -17.06 -5.71 16.75
N LEU A 140 -18.16 -5.09 17.19
CA LEU A 140 -19.51 -5.50 16.82
C LEU A 140 -19.77 -5.33 15.33
N ASP A 141 -19.14 -4.37 14.67
CA ASP A 141 -19.28 -4.20 13.22
C ASP A 141 -18.51 -5.27 12.42
N VAL A 142 -17.32 -5.74 12.86
CA VAL A 142 -16.68 -6.92 12.22
C VAL A 142 -17.58 -8.15 12.33
N LEU A 143 -18.20 -8.38 13.49
CA LEU A 143 -19.18 -9.44 13.68
C LEU A 143 -20.43 -9.23 12.80
N ARG A 144 -20.93 -8.00 12.69
CA ARG A 144 -22.10 -7.65 11.88
C ARG A 144 -21.87 -7.93 10.40
N ASP A 145 -20.71 -7.55 9.87
CA ASP A 145 -20.34 -7.79 8.47
C ASP A 145 -20.27 -9.31 8.18
N ALA A 146 -19.68 -10.09 9.09
CA ALA A 146 -19.62 -11.54 8.99
C ALA A 146 -21.02 -12.19 9.06
N VAL A 147 -21.89 -11.74 9.96
CA VAL A 147 -23.28 -12.21 10.08
C VAL A 147 -24.09 -11.88 8.82
N GLN A 148 -23.89 -10.70 8.23
CA GLN A 148 -24.55 -10.34 6.96
C GLN A 148 -24.04 -11.20 5.80
N ARG A 149 -22.72 -11.32 5.61
CA ARG A 149 -22.10 -12.13 4.54
C ARG A 149 -22.51 -13.60 4.63
N HIS A 150 -22.57 -14.18 5.82
CA HIS A 150 -22.92 -15.60 6.03
C HIS A 150 -24.38 -15.86 6.42
N SER A 151 -25.27 -14.86 6.29
CA SER A 151 -26.66 -14.90 6.75
C SER A 151 -27.43 -16.16 6.33
N ALA A 152 -27.30 -16.62 5.08
CA ALA A 152 -27.99 -17.83 4.60
C ALA A 152 -27.48 -19.11 5.26
N ALA A 153 -26.16 -19.24 5.45
CA ALA A 153 -25.54 -20.38 6.13
C ALA A 153 -25.85 -20.37 7.64
N LEU A 154 -25.89 -19.18 8.26
CA LEU A 154 -26.32 -19.02 9.65
C LEU A 154 -27.81 -19.37 9.84
N HIS A 155 -28.70 -19.00 8.92
CA HIS A 155 -30.11 -19.40 8.99
C HIS A 155 -30.25 -20.93 8.99
N ALA A 156 -29.55 -21.62 8.07
CA ALA A 156 -29.56 -23.08 7.97
C ALA A 156 -28.97 -23.76 9.23
N LEU A 157 -27.89 -23.21 9.80
CA LEU A 157 -27.28 -23.66 11.06
C LEU A 157 -28.23 -23.53 12.26
N LEU A 158 -28.88 -22.37 12.41
CA LEU A 158 -29.70 -22.07 13.57
C LEU A 158 -31.06 -22.77 13.55
N GLY A 159 -31.61 -23.03 12.35
CA GLY A 159 -32.92 -23.65 12.18
C GLY A 159 -34.07 -22.75 12.69
N GLY A 160 -33.88 -21.43 12.63
CA GLY A 160 -34.83 -20.44 13.16
C GLY A 160 -34.79 -20.23 14.68
N ARG A 161 -33.90 -20.91 15.42
CA ARG A 161 -33.69 -20.68 16.86
C ARG A 161 -32.90 -19.40 17.12
N GLU A 162 -33.15 -18.78 18.26
CA GLU A 162 -32.31 -17.70 18.79
C GLU A 162 -30.97 -18.27 19.28
N LEU A 163 -29.85 -17.67 18.87
CA LEU A 163 -28.53 -17.92 19.45
C LEU A 163 -28.01 -16.64 20.09
N ARG A 164 -27.63 -16.69 21.37
CA ARG A 164 -27.03 -15.55 22.06
C ARG A 164 -25.57 -15.77 22.38
N LEU A 165 -24.78 -14.74 22.11
CA LEU A 165 -23.34 -14.67 22.31
C LEU A 165 -23.03 -13.60 23.35
N VAL A 166 -21.88 -13.71 24.04
CA VAL A 166 -21.31 -12.61 24.82
C VAL A 166 -20.03 -12.16 24.16
N ILE A 167 -19.99 -10.89 23.75
CA ILE A 167 -18.83 -10.26 23.11
C ILE A 167 -18.13 -9.36 24.14
N GLU A 168 -16.89 -9.69 24.49
CA GLU A 168 -16.07 -9.01 25.49
C GLU A 168 -15.34 -7.78 24.89
N THR A 169 -15.03 -6.79 25.73
CA THR A 169 -14.57 -5.45 25.27
C THR A 169 -13.47 -4.84 26.16
N GLU A 170 -12.92 -5.61 27.09
CA GLU A 170 -11.75 -5.24 27.88
C GLU A 170 -10.46 -5.54 27.09
N ASP A 171 -9.43 -6.02 27.76
CA ASP A 171 -8.16 -6.45 27.17
C ASP A 171 -7.79 -7.88 27.61
N PHE A 172 -8.66 -8.58 28.34
CA PHE A 172 -8.35 -9.87 28.95
C PHE A 172 -9.53 -10.84 28.88
N PRO A 173 -9.30 -12.15 28.71
CA PRO A 173 -10.34 -13.16 28.89
C PRO A 173 -11.05 -13.00 30.23
N MET A 174 -12.38 -13.02 30.21
CA MET A 174 -13.24 -12.83 31.38
C MET A 174 -13.72 -14.14 32.00
N THR A 175 -13.63 -15.28 31.29
CA THR A 175 -14.03 -16.59 31.79
C THR A 175 -12.85 -17.54 32.06
N SER A 176 -13.12 -18.48 32.96
CA SER A 176 -12.25 -19.60 33.33
C SER A 176 -13.02 -20.91 33.17
N GLN A 177 -12.33 -22.04 33.34
CA GLN A 177 -12.98 -23.34 33.53
C GLN A 177 -14.03 -23.29 34.67
N GLY A 178 -15.08 -24.12 34.54
CA GLY A 178 -16.25 -24.12 35.42
C GLY A 178 -17.40 -23.21 34.97
N LYS A 179 -17.30 -22.60 33.78
CA LYS A 179 -18.39 -21.85 33.13
C LYS A 179 -19.04 -22.69 32.02
N ARG A 180 -20.37 -22.56 31.88
CA ARG A 180 -21.18 -23.32 30.90
C ARG A 180 -21.04 -22.84 29.46
N LEU A 181 -20.83 -21.54 29.29
CA LEU A 181 -20.63 -20.85 28.02
C LEU A 181 -19.35 -20.00 28.12
N PRO A 182 -18.55 -19.91 27.05
CA PRO A 182 -17.49 -18.92 26.94
C PRO A 182 -18.05 -17.55 26.51
N ALA A 183 -17.24 -16.50 26.65
CA ALA A 183 -17.37 -15.27 25.89
C ALA A 183 -16.45 -15.29 24.65
N PHE A 184 -16.65 -14.35 23.74
CA PHE A 184 -15.71 -14.05 22.66
C PHE A 184 -14.86 -12.85 23.07
N ALA A 185 -13.53 -13.02 23.16
CA ALA A 185 -12.60 -12.06 23.75
C ALA A 185 -11.48 -11.65 22.80
N MET A 186 -10.79 -10.54 23.06
CA MET A 186 -9.72 -10.07 22.15
C MET A 186 -8.50 -11.00 22.04
N CYS A 187 -8.30 -11.88 23.02
CA CYS A 187 -7.22 -12.86 23.02
C CYS A 187 -7.58 -14.10 23.84
N TRP A 188 -6.75 -15.14 23.74
CA TRP A 188 -6.85 -16.38 24.49
C TRP A 188 -5.68 -16.55 25.47
N GLU A 189 -5.90 -17.30 26.54
CA GLU A 189 -4.85 -17.76 27.47
C GLU A 189 -5.18 -19.15 27.99
N GLN A 190 -4.16 -19.93 28.34
CA GLN A 190 -4.28 -21.38 28.60
C GLN A 190 -5.26 -21.77 29.72
N HIS A 191 -5.58 -20.89 30.68
CA HIS A 191 -6.53 -21.14 31.76
C HIS A 191 -7.94 -20.60 31.49
N SER A 192 -8.14 -19.85 30.40
CA SER A 192 -9.45 -19.40 29.95
C SER A 192 -10.20 -20.49 29.19
N ILE A 193 -11.51 -20.25 29.00
CA ILE A 193 -12.31 -20.94 27.99
C ILE A 193 -12.85 -20.00 26.91
N ASP A 194 -12.56 -18.69 26.99
CA ASP A 194 -13.02 -17.70 26.02
C ASP A 194 -12.46 -17.97 24.62
N ILE A 195 -13.21 -17.57 23.60
CA ILE A 195 -12.84 -17.76 22.20
C ILE A 195 -12.22 -16.46 21.68
N PRO A 196 -10.97 -16.46 21.20
CA PRO A 196 -10.35 -15.24 20.70
C PRO A 196 -11.00 -14.82 19.37
N ILE A 197 -11.11 -13.51 19.15
CA ILE A 197 -11.74 -12.90 17.96
C ILE A 197 -10.91 -11.76 17.39
N PRO A 198 -11.19 -11.29 16.16
CA PRO A 198 -10.66 -10.04 15.65
C PRO A 198 -10.86 -8.88 16.63
N ASP A 199 -9.76 -8.22 16.99
CA ASP A 199 -9.77 -7.05 17.85
C ASP A 199 -10.43 -5.82 17.15
N PHE A 200 -10.64 -4.74 17.90
CA PHE A 200 -11.28 -3.52 17.40
C PHE A 200 -10.54 -2.86 16.21
N THR A 201 -9.21 -3.01 16.13
CA THR A 201 -8.34 -2.43 15.09
C THR A 201 -8.49 -3.09 13.72
N PHE A 202 -9.28 -4.16 13.61
CA PHE A 202 -9.71 -4.68 12.31
C PHE A 202 -10.78 -3.80 11.64
N LYS A 203 -11.53 -2.98 12.41
CA LYS A 203 -12.50 -2.01 11.89
C LYS A 203 -12.13 -0.56 12.16
N CYS A 204 -11.57 -0.24 13.33
CA CYS A 204 -11.07 1.10 13.64
C CYS A 204 -9.89 1.09 14.62
N TYR A 205 -8.86 1.89 14.33
CA TYR A 205 -7.69 2.07 15.20
C TYR A 205 -7.39 3.56 15.38
N PRO A 206 -8.09 4.27 16.29
CA PRO A 206 -7.99 5.72 16.43
C PRO A 206 -6.56 6.24 16.65
N GLU A 207 -5.72 5.49 17.35
CA GLU A 207 -4.33 5.82 17.67
C GLU A 207 -3.39 5.79 16.45
N ALA A 208 -3.79 5.15 15.34
CA ALA A 208 -3.04 5.13 14.08
C ALA A 208 -3.17 6.42 13.25
N LYS A 209 -4.13 7.30 13.60
CA LYS A 209 -4.32 8.67 13.06
C LYS A 209 -4.72 8.79 11.57
N TYR A 210 -5.01 7.68 10.87
CA TYR A 210 -5.62 7.72 9.54
C TYR A 210 -7.16 7.97 9.60
N THR A 211 -7.77 8.36 8.49
CA THR A 211 -9.21 8.61 8.33
C THR A 211 -10.04 7.33 8.27
N ASN A 212 -9.59 6.36 7.47
CA ASN A 212 -10.03 4.97 7.53
C ASN A 212 -8.89 4.14 8.16
N THR A 213 -9.24 3.32 9.14
CA THR A 213 -8.31 2.47 9.91
C THR A 213 -8.82 1.04 10.03
N SER A 214 -9.74 0.65 9.14
CA SER A 214 -10.09 -0.75 8.91
C SER A 214 -8.88 -1.53 8.37
N TRP A 215 -8.83 -2.83 8.65
CA TRP A 215 -7.71 -3.66 8.22
C TRP A 215 -7.57 -3.74 6.70
N ALA A 216 -8.67 -3.74 5.94
CA ALA A 216 -8.65 -3.79 4.47
C ALA A 216 -7.85 -2.63 3.85
N GLU A 217 -8.20 -1.38 4.19
CA GLU A 217 -7.46 -0.19 3.71
C GLU A 217 -6.02 -0.14 4.21
N MET A 218 -5.81 -0.49 5.49
CA MET A 218 -4.48 -0.50 6.09
C MET A 218 -3.57 -1.54 5.43
N ALA A 219 -4.08 -2.74 5.16
CA ALA A 219 -3.37 -3.80 4.45
C ALA A 219 -3.04 -3.38 3.01
N ALA A 220 -4.00 -2.78 2.29
CA ALA A 220 -3.79 -2.28 0.93
C ALA A 220 -2.73 -1.16 0.86
N LEU A 221 -2.69 -0.23 1.83
CA LEU A 221 -1.65 0.81 1.90
C LEU A 221 -0.28 0.21 2.25
N ILE A 222 -0.24 -0.72 3.21
CA ILE A 222 0.98 -1.38 3.67
C ILE A 222 1.59 -2.23 2.55
N ASP A 223 0.79 -3.02 1.84
CA ASP A 223 1.22 -3.85 0.71
C ASP A 223 1.78 -2.99 -0.43
N HIS A 224 1.01 -2.01 -0.92
CA HIS A 224 1.44 -1.08 -1.97
C HIS A 224 2.73 -0.34 -1.58
N ARG A 225 2.85 0.13 -0.33
CA ARG A 225 4.10 0.73 0.17
C ARG A 225 5.25 -0.29 0.20
N SER A 226 4.99 -1.53 0.61
CA SER A 226 6.01 -2.57 0.72
C SER A 226 6.65 -2.93 -0.62
N GLN A 227 5.85 -2.92 -1.70
CA GLN A 227 6.28 -3.13 -3.08
C GLN A 227 7.10 -1.94 -3.60
N MET A 228 6.64 -0.71 -3.29
CA MET A 228 7.33 0.53 -3.64
C MET A 228 8.66 0.72 -2.90
N VAL A 229 8.80 0.20 -1.67
CA VAL A 229 10.02 0.24 -0.85
C VAL A 229 10.70 -1.13 -0.83
N GLY A 230 11.42 -1.44 -1.92
CA GLY A 230 12.15 -2.70 -2.09
C GLY A 230 13.13 -3.02 -0.96
N TRP A 231 13.37 -4.31 -0.72
CA TRP A 231 14.13 -4.78 0.46
C TRP A 231 15.56 -4.22 0.49
N ASP A 232 16.25 -4.14 -0.64
CA ASP A 232 17.57 -3.48 -0.77
C ASP A 232 17.58 -2.00 -0.32
N ARG A 233 16.44 -1.29 -0.39
CA ARG A 233 16.30 0.12 0.03
C ARG A 233 15.94 0.28 1.50
N ARG A 234 15.42 -0.75 2.17
CA ARG A 234 15.01 -0.69 3.58
C ARG A 234 16.21 -0.57 4.53
N ALA A 235 16.00 0.11 5.65
CA ALA A 235 17.02 0.30 6.67
C ALA A 235 17.39 -1.03 7.36
N ASN A 236 18.69 -1.29 7.52
CA ASN A 236 19.23 -2.41 8.29
C ASN A 236 19.09 -2.15 9.81
N ALA A 237 17.83 -2.10 10.27
CA ALA A 237 17.43 -1.77 11.62
C ALA A 237 16.30 -2.68 12.09
N ILE A 238 16.30 -2.99 13.39
CA ILE A 238 15.27 -3.72 14.13
C ILE A 238 14.33 -2.69 14.74
N PHE A 239 13.13 -2.59 14.17
CA PHE A 239 12.15 -1.56 14.48
C PHE A 239 11.14 -2.00 15.54
N GLN A 240 10.84 -1.11 16.50
CA GLN A 240 9.63 -1.18 17.32
C GLN A 240 9.17 0.21 17.78
N ARG A 241 7.85 0.43 17.68
CA ARG A 241 7.10 1.49 18.36
C ARG A 241 5.99 0.85 19.19
N SER A 242 5.83 1.31 20.44
CA SER A 242 4.81 0.83 21.39
C SER A 242 4.89 1.61 22.69
N ASN A 243 3.80 1.62 23.48
CA ASN A 243 3.85 1.92 24.92
C ASN A 243 4.73 0.89 25.64
N TRP A 244 5.76 1.33 26.38
CA TRP A 244 6.61 0.44 27.18
C TRP A 244 6.04 0.15 28.58
N GLY A 245 5.08 0.95 29.06
CA GLY A 245 4.52 0.86 30.41
C GLY A 245 3.65 -0.36 30.73
N VAL A 246 3.71 -1.44 29.93
CA VAL A 246 2.84 -2.62 30.02
C VAL A 246 3.58 -3.94 29.75
N GLY A 247 3.31 -4.96 30.58
CA GLY A 247 3.71 -6.35 30.32
C GLY A 247 5.23 -6.52 30.12
N PRO A 248 5.67 -7.42 29.23
CA PRO A 248 7.10 -7.72 29.03
C PRO A 248 7.91 -6.50 28.59
N ARG A 249 7.26 -5.48 28.00
CA ARG A 249 7.90 -4.27 27.49
C ARG A 249 8.54 -3.42 28.59
N ARG A 250 8.02 -3.48 29.83
CA ARG A 250 8.48 -2.69 30.99
C ARG A 250 9.96 -2.83 31.29
N SER A 251 10.52 -4.01 31.03
CA SER A 251 11.92 -4.37 31.29
C SER A 251 12.70 -4.67 30.01
N LEU A 252 12.08 -5.31 29.02
CA LEU A 252 12.75 -5.73 27.78
C LEU A 252 13.17 -4.54 26.88
N LEU A 253 12.27 -3.60 26.61
CA LEU A 253 12.57 -2.50 25.68
C LEU A 253 13.60 -1.49 26.24
N PRO A 254 13.58 -1.15 27.56
CA PRO A 254 14.70 -0.44 28.19
C PRO A 254 16.05 -1.16 28.10
N ALA A 255 16.09 -2.49 28.21
CA ALA A 255 17.34 -3.27 28.08
C ALA A 255 17.92 -3.21 26.66
N LEU A 256 17.07 -3.32 25.64
CA LEU A 256 17.47 -3.13 24.24
C LEU A 256 17.98 -1.70 23.98
N VAL A 257 17.28 -0.67 24.48
CA VAL A 257 17.75 0.72 24.34
C VAL A 257 19.02 1.00 25.15
N GLN A 258 19.31 0.24 26.20
CA GLN A 258 20.60 0.26 26.88
C GLN A 258 21.73 -0.35 26.01
N LEU A 259 21.49 -1.51 25.37
CA LEU A 259 22.42 -2.11 24.41
C LEU A 259 22.80 -1.14 23.28
N ARG A 260 21.81 -0.40 22.75
CA ARG A 260 22.00 0.67 21.77
C ARG A 260 22.83 1.85 22.31
N LYS A 261 22.56 2.30 23.54
CA LYS A 261 23.33 3.39 24.19
C LYS A 261 24.79 3.00 24.45
N GLU A 262 25.07 1.73 24.63
CA GLU A 262 26.43 1.18 24.77
C GLU A 262 27.14 0.98 23.43
N GLY A 263 26.46 1.20 22.29
CA GLY A 263 27.02 1.00 20.95
C GLY A 263 27.22 -0.47 20.58
N ARG A 264 26.48 -1.38 21.22
CA ARG A 264 26.64 -2.84 21.11
C ARG A 264 25.61 -3.51 20.20
N ASP A 265 24.59 -2.79 19.75
CA ASP A 265 23.46 -3.34 19.00
C ASP A 265 23.86 -3.89 17.62
N GLU A 266 24.59 -3.14 16.79
CA GLU A 266 25.13 -3.68 15.52
C GLU A 266 26.06 -4.89 15.77
N ALA A 267 26.85 -4.88 16.85
CA ALA A 267 27.81 -5.93 17.15
C ALA A 267 27.16 -7.24 17.64
N GLU A 268 26.07 -7.14 18.42
CA GLU A 268 25.41 -8.29 19.06
C GLU A 268 24.14 -8.75 18.33
N LEU A 269 23.48 -7.87 17.56
CA LEU A 269 22.25 -8.17 16.81
C LEU A 269 22.43 -8.10 15.28
N GLY A 270 23.56 -7.61 14.76
CA GLY A 270 23.83 -7.43 13.33
C GLY A 270 23.13 -6.23 12.67
N ALA A 271 22.25 -5.53 13.41
CA ALA A 271 21.46 -4.40 12.93
C ALA A 271 21.23 -3.38 14.06
N ARG A 272 20.96 -2.12 13.68
CA ARG A 272 20.67 -1.04 14.63
C ARG A 272 19.31 -1.21 15.29
N LEU A 273 19.16 -0.80 16.55
CA LEU A 273 17.87 -0.76 17.23
C LEU A 273 17.14 0.56 16.99
N ASP A 274 16.03 0.51 16.25
CA ASP A 274 15.07 1.61 16.17
C ASP A 274 13.87 1.31 17.09
N VAL A 275 14.12 1.35 18.40
CA VAL A 275 13.14 1.04 19.46
C VAL A 275 12.89 2.28 20.31
N GLU A 276 11.65 2.77 20.33
CA GLU A 276 11.24 3.98 21.06
C GLU A 276 9.91 3.78 21.82
N ASP A 277 9.74 4.53 22.92
CA ASP A 277 8.50 4.54 23.71
C ASP A 277 7.54 5.61 23.20
N THR A 278 6.43 5.17 22.61
CA THR A 278 5.38 6.08 22.12
C THR A 278 4.39 6.49 23.21
N GLU A 279 4.54 5.97 24.44
CA GLU A 279 3.57 6.11 25.53
C GLU A 279 2.16 5.57 25.15
N PHE A 280 1.18 5.80 26.01
CA PHE A 280 -0.23 5.43 25.77
C PHE A 280 -0.90 6.44 24.82
N VAL A 281 -1.79 5.96 23.94
CA VAL A 281 -2.48 6.78 22.89
C VAL A 281 -1.54 7.50 21.91
N ALA A 282 -0.27 7.10 21.82
CA ALA A 282 0.75 7.77 21.00
C ALA A 282 0.84 9.30 21.23
N SER A 283 0.75 9.70 22.51
CA SER A 283 0.89 11.08 23.00
C SER A 283 2.20 11.74 22.58
N ASN A 284 3.28 10.96 22.51
CA ASN A 284 4.60 11.45 22.16
C ASN A 284 4.76 11.60 20.64
N ALA A 285 4.28 12.74 20.11
CA ALA A 285 4.31 13.06 18.68
C ALA A 285 5.72 13.06 18.06
N ALA A 286 6.79 13.21 18.85
CA ALA A 286 8.18 13.19 18.39
C ALA A 286 8.74 11.76 18.18
N ARG A 287 8.01 10.72 18.60
CA ARG A 287 8.38 9.30 18.43
C ARG A 287 7.35 8.48 17.64
N PHE A 288 6.20 9.07 17.34
CA PHE A 288 5.15 8.42 16.57
C PHE A 288 5.61 8.17 15.13
N GLU A 289 5.41 6.94 14.65
CA GLU A 289 5.58 6.56 13.25
C GLU A 289 4.26 6.03 12.71
N TRP A 290 3.93 6.43 11.49
CA TRP A 290 2.76 5.94 10.76
C TRP A 290 2.91 4.44 10.50
N VAL A 291 1.81 3.67 10.58
CA VAL A 291 1.86 2.21 10.56
C VAL A 291 2.50 1.66 9.27
N ASP A 292 2.31 2.34 8.15
CA ASP A 292 2.95 1.99 6.88
C ASP A 292 4.43 2.44 6.82
N THR A 293 4.85 3.55 7.46
CA THR A 293 6.27 3.95 7.49
C THR A 293 7.15 2.96 8.24
N TRP A 294 6.56 2.03 9.02
CA TRP A 294 7.27 0.90 9.62
C TRP A 294 7.94 0.03 8.54
N CYS A 295 7.34 -0.14 7.36
CA CYS A 295 7.89 -0.95 6.27
C CYS A 295 9.22 -0.42 5.69
N ASN A 296 9.66 0.77 6.11
CA ASN A 296 10.98 1.31 5.80
C ASN A 296 12.13 0.51 6.45
N SER A 297 11.86 -0.40 7.40
CA SER A 297 12.85 -1.23 8.10
C SER A 297 12.83 -2.69 7.64
N LYS A 298 14.01 -3.33 7.60
CA LYS A 298 14.15 -4.77 7.26
C LYS A 298 13.60 -5.70 8.35
N TYR A 299 13.84 -5.38 9.61
CA TYR A 299 13.51 -6.26 10.73
C TYR A 299 12.58 -5.57 11.71
N MET A 300 11.70 -6.34 12.37
CA MET A 300 10.75 -5.80 13.34
C MET A 300 10.68 -6.67 14.59
N LEU A 301 10.78 -6.05 15.76
CA LEU A 301 10.53 -6.77 17.02
C LEU A 301 9.03 -6.74 17.34
N HIS A 302 8.45 -7.91 17.57
CA HIS A 302 7.11 -8.08 18.10
C HIS A 302 7.16 -8.61 19.54
N THR A 303 6.46 -7.91 20.43
CA THR A 303 6.26 -8.27 21.84
C THR A 303 4.81 -8.06 22.21
N ALA A 304 4.28 -8.90 23.11
CA ALA A 304 2.99 -8.73 23.74
C ALA A 304 2.84 -7.34 24.43
N GLY A 305 1.60 -6.87 24.57
CA GLY A 305 1.25 -5.60 25.21
C GLY A 305 1.03 -5.78 26.71
N PHE A 306 -0.11 -5.31 27.21
CA PHE A 306 -0.57 -5.65 28.57
C PHE A 306 -1.13 -7.08 28.61
N SER A 307 -1.75 -7.49 27.50
CA SER A 307 -2.16 -8.85 27.16
C SER A 307 -1.65 -9.20 25.76
N TYR A 308 -2.48 -9.04 24.73
CA TYR A 308 -2.13 -9.21 23.32
C TYR A 308 -1.47 -7.94 22.74
N SER A 309 -1.24 -7.89 21.43
CA SER A 309 -0.77 -6.68 20.76
C SER A 309 -1.13 -6.68 19.27
N ALA A 310 -2.25 -6.02 18.94
CA ALA A 310 -2.89 -5.84 17.61
C ALA A 310 -1.97 -5.53 16.40
N ALA A 311 -0.70 -5.23 16.63
CA ALA A 311 0.31 -4.83 15.67
C ALA A 311 1.26 -5.95 15.20
N LEU A 312 0.95 -7.24 15.41
CA LEU A 312 1.65 -8.33 14.70
C LEU A 312 1.28 -8.33 13.21
N LYS A 313 -0.02 -8.33 12.87
CA LYS A 313 -0.53 -8.27 11.49
C LYS A 313 0.11 -7.18 10.62
N TYR A 314 0.23 -5.94 11.13
CA TYR A 314 0.88 -4.84 10.40
C TYR A 314 2.38 -5.09 10.13
N ARG A 315 3.10 -5.73 11.05
CA ARG A 315 4.53 -6.08 10.87
C ARG A 315 4.73 -7.13 9.79
N LEU A 316 3.88 -8.16 9.81
CA LEU A 316 3.87 -9.24 8.81
C LEU A 316 3.55 -8.67 7.42
N ALA A 317 2.46 -7.91 7.28
CA ALA A 317 2.02 -7.34 6.02
C ALA A 317 3.02 -6.37 5.37
N CYS A 318 3.98 -5.80 6.12
CA CYS A 318 5.07 -5.02 5.54
C CYS A 318 6.09 -5.85 4.74
N GLY A 319 6.10 -7.19 4.82
CA GLY A 319 7.21 -8.00 4.29
C GLY A 319 8.53 -7.76 5.04
N ALA A 320 8.44 -7.48 6.34
CA ALA A 320 9.60 -7.35 7.23
C ALA A 320 9.86 -8.68 7.94
N LEU A 321 11.13 -8.99 8.24
CA LEU A 321 11.47 -10.18 9.01
C LEU A 321 11.11 -9.93 10.49
N VAL A 322 10.03 -10.56 10.94
CA VAL A 322 9.49 -10.35 12.29
C VAL A 322 10.20 -11.26 13.30
N PHE A 323 10.85 -10.67 14.28
CA PHE A 323 11.31 -11.33 15.49
C PHE A 323 10.17 -11.35 16.51
N LYS A 324 9.59 -12.52 16.78
CA LYS A 324 8.43 -12.66 17.67
C LYS A 324 8.85 -13.25 19.01
N VAL A 325 8.59 -12.52 20.08
CA VAL A 325 8.70 -13.03 21.46
C VAL A 325 7.41 -13.79 21.79
N PRO A 326 7.47 -15.09 22.15
CA PRO A 326 6.29 -15.86 22.54
C PRO A 326 5.53 -15.24 23.71
N SER A 327 4.21 -15.42 23.67
CA SER A 327 3.26 -14.83 24.62
C SER A 327 2.26 -15.90 25.06
N LYS A 328 1.87 -15.88 26.32
CA LYS A 328 0.73 -16.69 26.81
C LYS A 328 -0.63 -16.13 26.39
N TRP A 329 -0.68 -14.84 26.03
CA TRP A 329 -1.82 -14.18 25.43
C TRP A 329 -1.72 -14.31 23.92
N VAL A 330 -2.69 -14.99 23.31
CA VAL A 330 -2.64 -15.42 21.89
C VAL A 330 -3.78 -14.75 21.11
N GLU A 331 -3.46 -14.07 20.01
CA GLU A 331 -4.45 -13.53 19.07
C GLU A 331 -5.12 -14.66 18.25
N PHE A 332 -6.35 -14.45 17.79
CA PHE A 332 -7.19 -15.48 17.17
C PHE A 332 -6.57 -16.20 15.95
N TYR A 333 -5.59 -15.57 15.30
CA TYR A 333 -4.95 -16.04 14.08
C TYR A 333 -3.54 -16.60 14.30
N GLU A 334 -2.94 -16.42 15.48
CA GLU A 334 -1.58 -16.90 15.77
C GLU A 334 -1.39 -18.43 15.64
N PRO A 335 -2.37 -19.31 15.94
CA PRO A 335 -2.20 -20.75 15.70
C PRO A 335 -2.15 -21.15 14.23
N GLY A 336 -2.43 -20.23 13.30
CA GLY A 336 -2.22 -20.40 11.87
C GLY A 336 -0.85 -19.95 11.38
N LEU A 337 -0.02 -19.33 12.24
CA LEU A 337 1.35 -18.91 11.93
C LEU A 337 2.36 -19.95 12.40
N GLU A 338 3.32 -20.27 11.53
CA GLU A 338 4.39 -21.23 11.82
C GLU A 338 5.74 -20.53 12.03
N ALA A 339 6.41 -20.83 13.15
CA ALA A 339 7.75 -20.37 13.47
C ALA A 339 8.78 -20.91 12.45
N GLY A 340 9.70 -20.05 12.00
CA GLY A 340 10.66 -20.38 10.95
C GLY A 340 10.09 -20.33 9.52
N VAL A 341 8.76 -20.23 9.35
CA VAL A 341 8.10 -20.10 8.04
C VAL A 341 7.51 -18.71 7.85
N HIS A 342 6.91 -18.12 8.89
CA HIS A 342 6.23 -16.81 8.82
C HIS A 342 6.86 -15.74 9.72
N TYR A 343 7.65 -16.15 10.71
CA TYR A 343 8.36 -15.27 11.64
C TYR A 343 9.57 -16.01 12.24
N VAL A 344 10.55 -15.26 12.76
CA VAL A 344 11.65 -15.82 13.55
C VAL A 344 11.24 -15.81 15.02
N GLU A 345 11.18 -17.00 15.63
CA GLU A 345 10.83 -17.14 17.05
C GLU A 345 12.03 -16.83 17.95
N LEU A 346 11.79 -16.07 19.01
CA LEU A 346 12.74 -15.79 20.08
C LEU A 346 12.40 -16.62 21.33
N PRO A 347 13.27 -16.68 22.35
CA PRO A 347 12.92 -17.29 23.63
C PRO A 347 11.68 -16.61 24.26
N PRO A 348 10.89 -17.33 25.08
CA PRO A 348 9.80 -16.72 25.83
C PRO A 348 10.34 -15.76 26.91
N TYR A 349 9.62 -14.67 27.17
CA TYR A 349 9.92 -13.72 28.25
C TYR A 349 8.68 -13.55 29.12
N GLU A 350 8.46 -14.51 30.02
CA GLU A 350 7.13 -14.85 30.51
C GLU A 350 6.52 -13.86 31.52
N HIS A 351 7.34 -13.07 32.24
CA HIS A 351 6.90 -12.26 33.38
C HIS A 351 7.51 -10.85 33.40
N GLU A 352 6.72 -9.87 33.87
CA GLU A 352 7.23 -8.54 34.20
C GLU A 352 8.33 -8.64 35.27
N GLY A 353 9.49 -8.01 35.04
CA GLY A 353 10.61 -8.04 35.97
C GLY A 353 11.50 -9.29 35.90
N GLY A 354 11.33 -10.17 34.91
CA GLY A 354 12.33 -11.19 34.58
C GLY A 354 13.68 -10.57 34.17
N ASP A 355 14.77 -11.35 34.18
CA ASP A 355 16.10 -10.84 33.82
C ASP A 355 16.19 -10.49 32.32
N ALA A 356 15.98 -9.20 32.01
CA ALA A 356 16.01 -8.67 30.65
C ALA A 356 17.43 -8.65 30.06
N GLN A 357 18.48 -8.63 30.88
CA GLN A 357 19.86 -8.65 30.39
C GLN A 357 20.24 -10.07 29.96
N ARG A 358 19.90 -11.07 30.78
CA ARG A 358 20.01 -12.49 30.39
C ARG A 358 19.15 -12.78 29.16
N TYR A 359 17.92 -12.27 29.10
CA TYR A 359 17.06 -12.45 27.92
C TYR A 359 17.71 -11.91 26.64
N VAL A 360 18.28 -10.71 26.68
CA VAL A 360 18.98 -10.14 25.51
C VAL A 360 20.19 -11.01 25.13
N GLN A 361 20.93 -11.56 26.09
CA GLN A 361 22.03 -12.50 25.81
C GLN A 361 21.57 -13.83 25.18
N GLU A 362 20.39 -14.33 25.55
CA GLU A 362 19.81 -15.57 24.99
C GLU A 362 19.17 -15.34 23.61
N ALA A 363 18.57 -14.16 23.36
CA ALA A 363 17.91 -13.83 22.10
C ALA A 363 18.87 -13.27 21.02
N ALA A 364 19.93 -12.54 21.42
CA ALA A 364 20.84 -11.86 20.49
C ALA A 364 21.49 -12.79 19.43
N PRO A 365 21.96 -14.01 19.76
CA PRO A 365 22.52 -14.91 18.75
C PRO A 365 21.54 -15.31 17.65
N LEU A 366 20.26 -15.51 18.00
CA LEU A 366 19.19 -15.88 17.04
C LEU A 366 18.85 -14.70 16.12
N ILE A 367 18.71 -13.50 16.70
CA ILE A 367 18.51 -12.26 15.95
C ILE A 367 19.66 -12.04 14.97
N LYS A 368 20.90 -12.11 15.47
CA LYS A 368 22.11 -11.87 14.67
C LYS A 368 22.28 -12.88 13.54
N GLN A 369 21.98 -14.15 13.77
CA GLN A 369 22.05 -15.17 12.73
C GLN A 369 21.10 -14.82 11.57
N ALA A 370 19.82 -14.58 11.87
CA ALA A 370 18.81 -14.23 10.87
C ALA A 370 19.08 -12.90 10.15
N VAL A 371 19.68 -11.91 10.82
CA VAL A 371 20.15 -10.67 10.20
C VAL A 371 21.34 -10.94 9.26
N VAL A 372 22.30 -11.78 9.65
CA VAL A 372 23.46 -12.13 8.81
C VAL A 372 23.02 -12.94 7.58
N ASP A 373 22.10 -13.89 7.74
CA ASP A 373 21.58 -14.73 6.65
C ASP A 373 20.79 -13.95 5.59
N THR A 374 20.38 -12.71 5.90
CA THR A 374 19.61 -11.82 5.01
C THR A 374 20.37 -10.53 4.64
N LEU A 375 21.62 -10.41 5.07
CA LEU A 375 22.47 -9.25 4.85
C LEU A 375 22.96 -9.19 3.40
N GLY A 376 22.83 -8.02 2.76
CA GLY A 376 23.26 -7.81 1.37
C GLY A 376 22.33 -8.39 0.29
N GLY A 377 21.32 -9.19 0.65
CA GLY A 377 20.28 -9.64 -0.28
C GLY A 377 19.41 -8.48 -0.80
N THR A 378 19.03 -8.55 -2.08
CA THR A 378 18.13 -7.60 -2.74
C THR A 378 16.66 -7.92 -2.51
N GLU A 379 16.31 -9.21 -2.53
CA GLU A 379 14.94 -9.71 -2.43
C GLU A 379 14.45 -9.81 -0.98
N VAL A 380 13.13 -9.80 -0.81
CA VAL A 380 12.48 -10.09 0.47
C VAL A 380 12.80 -11.53 0.90
N PRO A 381 13.32 -11.78 2.11
CA PRO A 381 13.59 -13.13 2.60
C PRO A 381 12.33 -13.99 2.64
N GLU A 382 12.44 -15.28 2.32
CA GLU A 382 11.31 -16.23 2.24
C GLU A 382 10.40 -16.18 3.48
N ILE A 383 10.96 -16.16 4.69
CA ILE A 383 10.19 -16.06 5.95
C ILE A 383 9.35 -14.78 6.03
N ALA A 384 9.88 -13.65 5.54
CA ALA A 384 9.19 -12.36 5.54
C ALA A 384 8.14 -12.28 4.42
N ALA A 385 8.43 -12.85 3.24
CA ALA A 385 7.49 -12.94 2.12
C ALA A 385 6.29 -13.86 2.46
N ASN A 386 6.56 -15.02 3.06
CA ASN A 386 5.53 -15.93 3.56
C ASN A 386 4.69 -15.28 4.66
N GLY A 387 5.32 -14.61 5.64
CA GLY A 387 4.62 -13.87 6.68
C GLY A 387 3.69 -12.78 6.12
N GLN A 388 4.15 -12.05 5.11
CA GLN A 388 3.37 -11.05 4.39
C GLN A 388 2.19 -11.66 3.62
N ALA A 389 2.45 -12.63 2.74
CA ALA A 389 1.42 -13.30 1.96
C ALA A 389 0.36 -13.94 2.86
N TRP A 390 0.77 -14.57 3.96
CA TRP A 390 -0.14 -15.12 4.95
C TRP A 390 -1.01 -14.04 5.59
N ALA A 391 -0.43 -12.93 6.05
CA ALA A 391 -1.18 -11.86 6.70
C ALA A 391 -2.17 -11.17 5.76
N LEU A 392 -1.78 -10.91 4.51
CA LEU A 392 -2.66 -10.28 3.52
C LEU A 392 -3.79 -11.22 3.07
N HIS A 393 -3.50 -12.51 2.85
CA HIS A 393 -4.50 -13.50 2.43
C HIS A 393 -5.44 -13.91 3.57
N ASN A 394 -4.89 -14.42 4.68
CA ASN A 394 -5.67 -15.10 5.72
C ASN A 394 -6.42 -14.15 6.66
N LEU A 395 -6.03 -12.87 6.69
CA LEU A 395 -6.74 -11.82 7.42
C LEU A 395 -7.57 -10.91 6.49
N SER A 396 -7.77 -11.30 5.23
CA SER A 396 -8.75 -10.67 4.32
C SER A 396 -10.13 -10.55 4.97
N GLU A 397 -11.00 -9.66 4.45
CA GLU A 397 -12.37 -9.57 4.97
C GLU A 397 -13.09 -10.91 4.91
N GLU A 398 -12.84 -11.68 3.85
CA GLU A 398 -13.30 -13.04 3.63
C GLU A 398 -12.82 -13.94 4.77
N GLY A 399 -11.49 -14.03 5.00
CA GLY A 399 -10.90 -14.83 6.08
C GLY A 399 -11.44 -14.47 7.47
N LEU A 400 -11.59 -13.18 7.78
CA LEU A 400 -12.17 -12.68 9.03
C LEU A 400 -13.63 -13.11 9.19
N SER A 401 -14.44 -13.01 8.13
CA SER A 401 -15.84 -13.44 8.15
C SER A 401 -16.00 -14.95 8.27
N CYS A 402 -15.14 -15.72 7.62
CA CYS A 402 -15.09 -17.18 7.70
C CYS A 402 -14.69 -17.65 9.10
N TYR A 403 -13.76 -16.96 9.76
CA TYR A 403 -13.40 -17.24 11.15
C TYR A 403 -14.60 -17.03 12.07
N TRP A 404 -15.30 -15.91 11.92
CA TRP A 404 -16.52 -15.63 12.67
C TRP A 404 -17.62 -16.66 12.43
N TYR A 405 -17.90 -17.04 11.18
CA TYR A 405 -18.88 -18.08 10.86
C TYR A 405 -18.51 -19.44 11.50
N ALA A 406 -17.26 -19.86 11.37
CA ALA A 406 -16.78 -21.13 11.94
C ALA A 406 -16.76 -21.12 13.48
N ALA A 407 -16.54 -19.96 14.10
CA ALA A 407 -16.60 -19.78 15.54
C ALA A 407 -18.06 -19.77 16.06
N ILE A 408 -18.98 -19.08 15.38
CA ILE A 408 -20.42 -19.12 15.67
C ILE A 408 -20.96 -20.55 15.52
N LYS A 409 -20.55 -21.29 14.47
CA LYS A 409 -20.90 -22.70 14.25
C LYS A 409 -20.50 -23.58 15.44
N ARG A 410 -19.26 -23.50 15.90
CA ARG A 410 -18.76 -24.23 17.08
C ARG A 410 -19.39 -23.78 18.40
N TYR A 411 -19.77 -22.51 18.52
CA TYR A 411 -20.49 -21.99 19.68
C TYR A 411 -21.92 -22.51 19.74
N ALA A 412 -22.61 -22.61 18.60
CA ALA A 412 -23.96 -23.17 18.51
C ALA A 412 -24.02 -24.63 19.01
N GLU A 413 -22.99 -25.44 18.74
CA GLU A 413 -22.85 -26.80 19.31
C GLU A 413 -22.84 -26.82 20.85
N ILE A 414 -22.19 -25.84 21.48
CA ILE A 414 -22.11 -25.70 22.94
C ILE A 414 -23.43 -25.15 23.50
N TYR A 415 -24.01 -24.16 22.83
CA TYR A 415 -25.21 -23.46 23.28
C TYR A 415 -26.44 -24.37 23.23
N PHE A 416 -26.63 -25.09 22.12
CA PHE A 416 -27.75 -26.02 21.92
C PHE A 416 -27.43 -27.48 22.32
N ASP A 417 -26.51 -27.71 23.27
CA ASP A 417 -26.24 -29.06 23.80
C ASP A 417 -27.47 -29.56 24.57
N PRO A 418 -28.14 -30.64 24.13
CA PRO A 418 -29.46 -31.04 24.65
C PRO A 418 -29.43 -31.47 26.12
N ARG A 419 -28.26 -31.74 26.71
CA ARG A 419 -28.13 -31.98 28.16
C ARG A 419 -28.47 -30.75 29.01
N GLY A 420 -28.37 -29.55 28.43
CA GLY A 420 -28.92 -28.33 29.04
C GLY A 420 -30.44 -28.23 28.85
N GLU A 421 -30.95 -28.57 27.66
CA GLU A 421 -32.39 -28.53 27.37
C GLU A 421 -33.20 -29.53 28.22
N GLU A 422 -32.62 -30.68 28.59
CA GLU A 422 -33.27 -31.65 29.48
C GLU A 422 -33.44 -31.10 30.91
N ALA A 423 -32.51 -30.28 31.41
CA ALA A 423 -32.65 -29.59 32.70
C ALA A 423 -33.72 -28.49 32.63
N GLU A 424 -33.76 -27.71 31.55
CA GLU A 424 -34.75 -26.66 31.31
C GLU A 424 -36.17 -27.24 31.18
N LYS A 425 -36.30 -28.40 30.52
CA LYS A 425 -37.54 -29.19 30.50
C LYS A 425 -37.90 -29.74 31.88
N ALA A 426 -36.93 -30.21 32.67
CA ALA A 426 -37.18 -30.72 34.02
C ALA A 426 -37.78 -29.64 34.95
N GLU A 427 -37.23 -28.42 34.98
CA GLU A 427 -37.83 -27.33 35.77
C GLU A 427 -39.24 -26.96 35.27
N SER A 428 -39.45 -26.88 33.96
CA SER A 428 -40.78 -26.59 33.38
C SER A 428 -41.86 -27.64 33.75
N SER A 429 -41.44 -28.86 34.10
CA SER A 429 -42.31 -29.97 34.49
C SER A 429 -42.57 -30.08 36.00
N SER A 430 -42.00 -29.19 36.83
CA SER A 430 -42.02 -29.31 38.30
C SER A 430 -43.36 -28.95 38.98
N VAL A 431 -44.41 -28.62 38.23
CA VAL A 431 -45.71 -28.15 38.76
C VAL A 431 -46.79 -29.25 38.68
N MET A 432 -46.93 -30.02 39.77
CA MET A 432 -48.02 -30.99 40.06
C MET A 432 -48.10 -32.24 39.13
N THR A 433 -48.46 -33.45 39.57
CA THR A 433 -49.03 -33.94 40.86
C THR A 433 -48.62 -35.41 41.11
N CYS A 434 -48.72 -35.92 42.34
CA CYS A 434 -48.42 -37.33 42.67
C CYS A 434 -49.49 -38.33 42.18
N GLY A 435 -49.05 -39.50 41.68
CA GLY A 435 -49.88 -40.68 41.39
C GLY A 435 -49.02 -41.97 41.30
N PRO A 436 -49.50 -43.16 41.72
CA PRO A 436 -48.59 -44.26 42.11
C PRO A 436 -48.40 -45.42 41.10
N VAL A 437 -47.14 -45.89 41.04
CA VAL A 437 -46.68 -47.30 40.94
C VAL A 437 -47.15 -48.18 39.76
N LYS A 438 -46.17 -48.71 39.00
CA LYS A 438 -46.10 -50.15 38.68
C LYS A 438 -44.69 -50.64 38.34
N ILE A 439 -44.46 -51.94 38.53
CA ILE A 439 -43.18 -52.63 38.41
C ILE A 439 -43.11 -53.37 37.06
N ALA A 440 -41.94 -53.39 36.41
CA ALA A 440 -41.57 -54.37 35.40
C ALA A 440 -40.07 -54.68 35.49
N VAL A 441 -39.67 -55.93 35.21
CA VAL A 441 -38.30 -56.43 35.31
C VAL A 441 -37.92 -57.15 34.01
N VAL A 442 -36.72 -56.90 33.48
CA VAL A 442 -36.04 -57.75 32.47
C VAL A 442 -34.55 -57.83 32.83
N VAL A 443 -33.90 -58.96 32.51
CA VAL A 443 -32.54 -59.33 32.93
C VAL A 443 -31.74 -59.92 31.75
N GLY A 444 -30.43 -59.64 31.69
CA GLY A 444 -29.44 -60.24 30.76
C GLY A 444 -28.27 -59.26 30.54
N LEU A 445 -26.99 -59.48 30.90
CA LEU A 445 -26.05 -60.62 30.84
C LEU A 445 -25.66 -61.06 29.40
N ALA A 446 -24.39 -61.34 29.03
CA ALA A 446 -23.06 -60.68 29.28
C ALA A 446 -21.90 -61.50 28.60
N ILE A 447 -20.64 -61.03 28.79
CA ILE A 447 -19.33 -61.74 28.76
C ILE A 447 -18.62 -62.06 27.41
N LEU A 448 -17.28 -62.06 27.46
CA LEU A 448 -16.21 -62.59 26.56
C LEU A 448 -15.86 -61.76 25.30
N LEU A 449 -14.67 -61.13 25.13
CA LEU A 449 -13.34 -61.10 25.79
C LEU A 449 -12.31 -62.19 25.39
N ILE A 450 -11.22 -61.80 24.67
CA ILE A 450 -9.82 -62.32 24.57
C ILE A 450 -9.15 -61.59 23.37
N ALA A 451 -8.02 -60.85 23.45
CA ALA A 451 -6.60 -61.20 23.73
C ALA A 451 -5.91 -62.02 22.58
N SER A 452 -4.65 -61.82 22.16
CA SER A 452 -3.55 -60.96 22.64
C SER A 452 -2.33 -60.86 21.66
N LEU A 453 -1.45 -59.85 21.88
CA LEU A 453 0.03 -59.85 21.72
C LEU A 453 0.78 -59.78 20.35
N ALA A 454 1.88 -58.99 20.40
CA ALA A 454 3.25 -59.20 19.87
C ALA A 454 3.81 -58.35 18.68
N LEU A 455 4.78 -57.49 19.03
CA LEU A 455 5.91 -56.92 18.24
C LEU A 455 7.07 -57.96 18.14
N PRO A 456 8.31 -57.72 17.61
CA PRO A 456 9.00 -56.45 17.25
C PRO A 456 9.96 -56.48 16.02
N LEU A 457 10.83 -55.46 15.93
CA LEU A 457 12.17 -55.36 15.26
C LEU A 457 12.27 -54.68 13.87
N ARG A 458 13.39 -54.01 13.45
CA ARG A 458 14.48 -53.26 14.14
C ARG A 458 15.49 -52.66 13.11
N ASP A 459 16.01 -51.43 13.33
CA ASP A 459 17.27 -50.85 12.74
C ASP A 459 17.33 -50.70 11.18
N SER A 460 18.24 -49.95 10.52
CA SER A 460 19.23 -48.92 10.95
C SER A 460 19.69 -47.97 9.80
N ARG A 461 19.97 -46.71 10.18
CA ARG A 461 21.10 -45.80 9.80
C ARG A 461 21.67 -45.65 8.36
N SER A 462 21.74 -44.36 7.96
CA SER A 462 22.94 -43.57 7.56
C SER A 462 23.55 -43.51 6.13
N LYS A 463 23.61 -42.25 5.64
CA LYS A 463 24.77 -41.48 5.08
C LYS A 463 25.30 -41.67 3.64
N GLU A 464 25.34 -40.53 2.94
CA GLU A 464 26.42 -39.97 2.07
C GLU A 464 26.93 -40.73 0.83
N TYR A 465 27.01 -40.03 -0.32
CA TYR A 465 28.32 -39.65 -0.90
C TYR A 465 28.22 -38.48 -1.92
N ILE A 466 29.37 -37.89 -2.28
CA ILE A 466 29.50 -36.65 -3.07
C ILE A 466 30.45 -36.83 -4.27
N ARG A 467 30.03 -36.37 -5.48
CA ARG A 467 30.79 -35.65 -6.53
C ARG A 467 29.97 -35.66 -7.85
N ALA A 468 29.64 -34.55 -8.52
CA ALA A 468 30.39 -33.36 -8.99
C ALA A 468 30.87 -33.49 -10.44
N SER A 469 30.68 -32.43 -11.23
CA SER A 469 31.29 -32.22 -12.55
C SER A 469 31.33 -30.71 -12.81
N LEU A 470 32.50 -30.20 -13.19
CA LEU A 470 32.74 -28.79 -13.50
C LEU A 470 32.63 -28.56 -15.01
N GLY A 471 32.14 -27.37 -15.40
CA GLY A 471 32.20 -26.88 -16.77
C GLY A 471 32.21 -25.35 -16.79
N HIS A 472 33.33 -24.76 -17.23
CA HIS A 472 33.35 -23.34 -17.61
C HIS A 472 32.77 -23.18 -19.02
N VAL A 473 31.91 -22.19 -19.20
CA VAL A 473 31.66 -21.50 -20.48
C VAL A 473 31.55 -20.00 -20.17
N GLU A 474 31.96 -19.16 -21.10
CA GLU A 474 32.04 -17.70 -20.96
C GLU A 474 30.65 -17.03 -20.97
N GLY A 475 30.53 -15.86 -20.32
CA GLY A 475 29.27 -15.11 -20.22
C GLY A 475 29.17 -13.93 -21.20
N PRO A 476 27.94 -13.56 -21.63
CA PRO A 476 27.69 -12.29 -22.30
C PRO A 476 26.62 -11.40 -21.59
N SER A 477 26.74 -10.08 -21.83
CA SER A 477 25.68 -9.04 -21.79
C SER A 477 24.71 -8.96 -20.60
N LEU A 478 24.79 -7.84 -19.87
CA LEU A 478 23.68 -7.29 -19.07
C LEU A 478 22.56 -6.79 -19.99
N LEU A 479 21.51 -7.59 -20.16
CA LEU A 479 20.17 -7.15 -20.54
C LEU A 479 19.17 -7.95 -19.70
N GLU A 480 18.54 -7.30 -18.73
CA GLU A 480 17.47 -7.91 -17.95
C GLU A 480 16.23 -8.08 -18.84
N PRO A 481 15.50 -9.21 -18.75
CA PRO A 481 14.23 -9.34 -19.46
C PRO A 481 13.23 -8.36 -18.88
N SER A 482 12.67 -7.48 -19.72
CA SER A 482 11.61 -6.57 -19.31
C SER A 482 10.42 -7.39 -18.79
N VAL A 483 10.07 -7.16 -17.52
CA VAL A 483 8.78 -7.62 -16.98
C VAL A 483 7.70 -6.95 -17.83
N GLN A 484 6.99 -7.73 -18.63
CA GLN A 484 5.79 -7.27 -19.31
C GLN A 484 4.69 -7.05 -18.27
N VAL A 485 4.73 -5.87 -17.63
CA VAL A 485 3.52 -5.22 -17.12
C VAL A 485 2.56 -5.20 -18.30
N ALA A 486 1.46 -5.95 -18.21
CA ALA A 486 0.45 -5.96 -19.24
C ALA A 486 -0.09 -4.54 -19.39
N SER A 487 0.23 -3.88 -20.52
CA SER A 487 -0.35 -2.59 -20.83
C SER A 487 -1.86 -2.75 -20.84
N LYS A 488 -2.55 -2.01 -19.96
CA LYS A 488 -3.99 -1.80 -20.12
C LYS A 488 -4.15 -1.16 -21.49
N GLY A 489 -4.73 -1.90 -22.43
CA GLY A 489 -4.85 -1.46 -23.81
C GLY A 489 -5.43 -0.05 -23.84
N ALA A 490 -4.70 0.89 -24.44
CA ALA A 490 -5.03 2.31 -24.39
C ALA A 490 -6.47 2.54 -24.88
N ASP A 491 -7.23 3.36 -24.18
CA ASP A 491 -8.59 3.71 -24.61
C ASP A 491 -8.53 4.31 -26.03
N PRO A 492 -9.11 3.63 -27.04
CA PRO A 492 -9.04 4.09 -28.42
C PRO A 492 -9.82 5.40 -28.64
N GLY A 493 -10.60 5.87 -27.66
CA GLY A 493 -11.21 7.20 -27.65
C GLY A 493 -10.26 8.36 -27.31
N LEU A 494 -9.05 8.09 -26.82
CA LEU A 494 -8.11 9.12 -26.31
C LEU A 494 -6.86 9.32 -27.19
N VAL A 495 -6.96 9.05 -28.49
CA VAL A 495 -5.86 9.24 -29.47
C VAL A 495 -6.03 10.46 -30.37
N GLY A 496 -4.92 11.00 -30.89
CA GLY A 496 -4.93 12.09 -31.85
C GLY A 496 -5.53 13.39 -31.30
N ASP A 497 -6.50 13.97 -32.01
CA ASP A 497 -7.21 15.19 -31.57
C ASP A 497 -8.34 14.90 -30.56
N ALA A 498 -8.80 13.65 -30.43
CA ALA A 498 -9.88 13.31 -29.51
C ALA A 498 -9.47 13.51 -28.03
N CYS A 499 -8.19 13.32 -27.71
CA CYS A 499 -7.66 13.47 -26.36
C CYS A 499 -7.86 14.88 -25.77
N LEU A 500 -7.94 15.93 -26.61
CA LEU A 500 -8.17 17.31 -26.19
C LEU A 500 -9.53 17.54 -25.53
N GLN A 501 -10.52 16.67 -25.78
CA GLN A 501 -11.83 16.73 -25.09
C GLN A 501 -11.69 16.38 -23.59
N THR A 502 -10.75 15.49 -23.26
CA THR A 502 -10.45 15.04 -21.89
C THR A 502 -9.41 15.93 -21.22
N PHE A 503 -8.44 16.43 -21.99
CA PHE A 503 -7.30 17.23 -21.53
C PHE A 503 -7.23 18.62 -22.19
N PRO A 504 -8.27 19.48 -22.07
CA PRO A 504 -8.31 20.79 -22.75
C PRO A 504 -7.22 21.77 -22.27
N TRP A 505 -6.54 21.49 -21.15
CA TRP A 505 -5.38 22.25 -20.71
C TRP A 505 -4.18 22.12 -21.67
N VAL A 506 -4.05 20.99 -22.39
CA VAL A 506 -2.97 20.71 -23.33
C VAL A 506 -2.96 21.76 -24.44
N ASP A 507 -4.13 22.06 -25.00
CA ASP A 507 -4.27 23.02 -26.09
C ASP A 507 -3.87 24.43 -25.64
N ALA A 508 -4.41 24.88 -24.50
CA ALA A 508 -4.11 26.19 -23.92
C ALA A 508 -2.62 26.35 -23.51
N ALA A 509 -1.99 25.28 -23.02
CA ALA A 509 -0.56 25.27 -22.70
C ALA A 509 0.29 25.36 -23.97
N LEU A 510 0.00 24.54 -24.98
CA LEU A 510 0.76 24.52 -26.24
C LEU A 510 0.60 25.80 -27.05
N GLU A 511 -0.59 26.42 -27.08
CA GLU A 511 -0.76 27.72 -27.74
C GLU A 511 0.10 28.82 -27.09
N LYS A 512 0.31 28.78 -25.77
CA LYS A 512 1.25 29.68 -25.08
C LYS A 512 2.70 29.42 -25.52
N PHE A 513 3.13 28.15 -25.54
CA PHE A 513 4.53 27.81 -25.84
C PHE A 513 4.89 27.99 -27.33
N PHE A 514 3.97 27.66 -28.24
CA PHE A 514 4.18 27.81 -29.69
C PHE A 514 4.07 29.25 -30.22
N ALA A 515 3.62 30.21 -29.40
CA ALA A 515 3.50 31.62 -29.79
C ALA A 515 4.83 32.23 -30.26
N ALA A 516 5.93 32.02 -29.53
CA ALA A 516 7.24 32.56 -29.90
C ALA A 516 7.88 31.85 -31.12
N PRO A 517 7.85 30.51 -31.25
CA PRO A 517 8.25 29.81 -32.47
C PRO A 517 7.49 30.26 -33.73
N ARG A 518 6.15 30.31 -33.68
CA ARG A 518 5.30 30.75 -34.81
C ARG A 518 5.57 32.21 -35.22
N ALA A 519 5.97 33.07 -34.29
CA ALA A 519 6.36 34.45 -34.60
C ALA A 519 7.75 34.56 -35.27
N MET A 520 8.64 33.56 -35.12
CA MET A 520 9.99 33.58 -35.70
C MET A 520 10.15 32.78 -36.99
N THR A 521 9.26 31.83 -37.30
CA THR A 521 9.32 31.09 -38.58
C THR A 521 9.19 32.01 -39.80
N GLY A 522 8.46 33.11 -39.70
CA GLY A 522 8.34 34.12 -40.76
C GLY A 522 9.54 35.09 -40.89
N SER A 523 10.53 35.04 -39.99
CA SER A 523 11.65 36.01 -39.97
C SER A 523 13.04 35.41 -40.20
N LEU A 524 13.21 34.09 -40.04
CA LEU A 524 14.49 33.39 -40.21
C LEU A 524 14.48 32.49 -41.45
N ARG A 525 15.30 32.85 -42.45
CA ARG A 525 15.55 32.04 -43.65
C ARG A 525 16.55 30.91 -43.36
N GLN A 526 16.12 29.89 -42.63
CA GLN A 526 16.87 28.66 -42.36
C GLN A 526 15.98 27.46 -42.73
N SER A 527 16.52 26.49 -43.46
CA SER A 527 15.88 25.19 -43.61
C SER A 527 15.74 24.45 -42.27
N SER A 528 14.93 23.40 -42.23
CA SER A 528 14.81 22.54 -41.05
C SER A 528 16.15 21.84 -40.71
N ALA A 529 16.94 21.49 -41.73
CA ALA A 529 18.28 20.90 -41.55
C ALA A 529 19.28 21.90 -40.95
N GLU A 530 19.38 23.11 -41.50
CA GLU A 530 20.24 24.17 -40.94
C GLU A 530 19.83 24.57 -39.52
N SER A 531 18.53 24.54 -39.22
CA SER A 531 18.03 24.81 -37.87
C SER A 531 18.52 23.77 -36.85
N ILE A 532 18.52 22.49 -37.22
CA ILE A 532 18.99 21.39 -36.39
C ILE A 532 20.52 21.38 -36.28
N GLU A 533 21.23 21.61 -37.38
CA GLU A 533 22.69 21.78 -37.35
C GLU A 533 23.10 22.96 -36.47
N ALA A 534 22.36 24.07 -36.51
CA ALA A 534 22.57 25.19 -35.61
C ALA A 534 22.36 24.83 -34.13
N MET A 535 21.43 23.92 -33.80
CA MET A 535 21.26 23.40 -32.43
C MET A 535 22.45 22.54 -31.97
N HIS A 536 22.91 21.62 -32.83
CA HIS A 536 24.11 20.82 -32.57
C HIS A 536 25.37 21.65 -32.35
N ASN A 537 25.44 22.84 -32.93
CA ASN A 537 26.57 23.77 -32.84
C ASN A 537 26.43 24.81 -31.71
N ILE A 538 25.40 24.71 -30.84
CA ILE A 538 25.26 25.59 -29.65
C ILE A 538 26.41 25.36 -28.67
N LEU A 539 26.92 26.47 -28.11
CA LEU A 539 27.87 26.49 -27.00
C LEU A 539 27.33 27.41 -25.89
N TRP A 540 27.30 26.91 -24.65
CA TRP A 540 27.19 27.77 -23.46
C TRP A 540 28.61 27.98 -22.91
N GLY A 541 29.23 29.09 -23.28
CA GLY A 541 30.64 29.35 -22.99
C GLY A 541 31.54 28.40 -23.77
N THR A 542 32.11 27.40 -23.10
CA THR A 542 33.04 26.41 -23.68
C THR A 542 32.49 24.98 -23.67
N TRP A 543 31.19 24.80 -23.47
CA TRP A 543 30.53 23.49 -23.34
C TRP A 543 29.30 23.39 -24.24
N HIS A 544 29.08 22.19 -24.82
CA HIS A 544 27.96 21.88 -25.70
C HIS A 544 26.83 21.23 -24.89
N PRO A 545 25.56 21.64 -25.04
CA PRO A 545 24.45 21.04 -24.31
C PRO A 545 24.13 19.62 -24.78
N GLY A 546 23.77 18.75 -23.84
CA GLY A 546 23.33 17.39 -24.07
C GLY A 546 21.95 17.31 -24.71
N HIS A 547 21.85 16.71 -25.89
CA HIS A 547 20.58 16.53 -26.60
C HIS A 547 20.65 15.36 -27.59
N ASP A 548 19.50 14.75 -27.85
CA ASP A 548 19.31 13.76 -28.90
C ASP A 548 18.51 14.33 -30.07
N GLU A 549 19.01 14.10 -31.28
CA GLU A 549 18.23 14.27 -32.50
C GLU A 549 17.47 12.97 -32.78
N VAL A 550 16.14 13.06 -32.73
CA VAL A 550 15.20 11.96 -32.86
C VAL A 550 14.46 12.07 -34.19
N SER A 551 14.53 11.02 -35.01
CA SER A 551 13.72 10.82 -36.20
C SER A 551 12.42 10.10 -35.81
N LEU A 552 11.29 10.67 -36.23
CA LEU A 552 9.98 10.01 -36.26
C LEU A 552 9.62 9.76 -37.72
N ARG A 553 9.50 8.49 -38.12
CA ARG A 553 9.23 8.12 -39.51
C ARG A 553 8.39 6.85 -39.59
N TYR A 554 7.38 6.84 -40.44
CA TYR A 554 6.61 5.64 -40.76
C TYR A 554 7.47 4.58 -41.48
N ASN A 555 7.31 3.31 -41.07
CA ASN A 555 8.00 2.15 -41.63
C ASN A 555 6.96 1.16 -42.19
N ASP A 556 6.87 1.11 -43.53
CA ASP A 556 5.91 0.28 -44.27
C ASP A 556 6.04 -1.23 -44.02
N THR A 557 7.18 -1.68 -43.48
CA THR A 557 7.44 -3.11 -43.18
C THR A 557 6.96 -3.52 -41.79
N LEU A 558 6.77 -2.55 -40.88
CA LEU A 558 6.33 -2.77 -39.50
C LEU A 558 4.95 -2.17 -39.18
N ASP A 559 4.30 -1.52 -40.17
CA ASP A 559 3.00 -0.85 -40.05
C ASP A 559 2.93 0.13 -38.86
N ARG A 560 4.03 0.86 -38.62
CA ARG A 560 4.16 1.79 -37.50
C ARG A 560 5.14 2.93 -37.75
N VAL A 561 4.94 4.03 -37.04
CA VAL A 561 5.93 5.10 -36.85
C VAL A 561 7.02 4.59 -35.93
N GLU A 562 8.26 4.59 -36.42
CA GLU A 562 9.43 4.30 -35.61
C GLU A 562 10.06 5.58 -35.08
N MET A 563 10.37 5.57 -33.79
CA MET A 563 11.28 6.51 -33.15
C MET A 563 12.71 5.99 -33.29
N ARG A 564 13.61 6.81 -33.83
CA ARG A 564 15.03 6.46 -34.03
C ARG A 564 15.94 7.61 -33.59
N ILE A 565 16.85 7.34 -32.67
CA ILE A 565 17.92 8.28 -32.31
C ILE A 565 18.94 8.29 -33.47
N VAL A 566 19.27 9.48 -34.01
CA VAL A 566 20.16 9.59 -35.18
C VAL A 566 21.47 10.30 -34.85
N LYS A 567 21.47 11.23 -33.90
CA LYS A 567 22.69 11.88 -33.39
C LYS A 567 22.51 12.30 -31.94
N THR A 568 23.55 12.13 -31.14
CA THR A 568 23.56 12.51 -29.71
C THR A 568 24.71 13.48 -29.46
N SER A 569 24.39 14.68 -28.96
CA SER A 569 25.36 15.54 -28.28
C SER A 569 25.59 15.01 -26.88
N ARG A 570 26.85 14.88 -26.44
CA ARG A 570 27.19 14.18 -25.18
C ARG A 570 26.53 14.86 -23.97
N PRO A 571 25.62 14.20 -23.24
CA PRO A 571 25.01 14.77 -22.05
C PRO A 571 25.95 14.68 -20.84
N ASN A 572 25.86 15.65 -19.93
CA ASN A 572 26.39 15.53 -18.58
C ASN A 572 25.58 14.51 -17.75
N ALA A 573 24.28 14.38 -18.05
CA ALA A 573 23.30 13.66 -17.25
C ALA A 573 22.77 12.40 -17.95
N GLU A 574 23.68 11.50 -18.34
CA GLU A 574 23.39 10.28 -19.12
C GLU A 574 22.27 9.39 -18.52
N HIS A 575 22.05 9.43 -17.20
CA HIS A 575 20.96 8.71 -16.53
C HIS A 575 19.54 9.26 -16.81
N LYS A 576 19.39 10.57 -17.11
CA LYS A 576 18.07 11.17 -17.43
C LYS A 576 17.58 10.71 -18.80
N ARG A 577 18.51 10.66 -19.75
CA ARG A 577 18.28 10.46 -21.20
C ARG A 577 17.35 9.29 -21.55
N PRO A 578 17.58 8.04 -21.09
CA PRO A 578 16.68 6.93 -21.39
C PRO A 578 15.24 7.17 -20.92
N CYS A 579 15.07 7.81 -19.75
CA CYS A 579 13.76 8.04 -19.16
C CYS A 579 12.99 9.17 -19.84
N ILE A 580 13.66 10.21 -20.35
CA ILE A 580 13.02 11.25 -21.19
C ILE A 580 12.52 10.64 -22.50
N LEU A 581 13.41 9.90 -23.19
CA LEU A 581 13.10 9.30 -24.48
C LEU A 581 11.99 8.24 -24.37
N ALA A 582 11.92 7.50 -23.26
CA ALA A 582 10.84 6.56 -22.99
C ALA A 582 9.45 7.23 -22.85
N VAL A 583 9.34 8.45 -22.29
CA VAL A 583 8.03 9.14 -22.24
C VAL A 583 7.59 9.62 -23.63
N LEU A 584 8.54 9.95 -24.51
CA LEU A 584 8.26 10.23 -25.92
C LEU A 584 7.88 8.94 -26.67
N GLU A 585 8.57 7.83 -26.44
CA GLU A 585 8.28 6.53 -27.05
C GLU A 585 6.89 6.00 -26.65
N ASP A 586 6.52 6.09 -25.37
CA ASP A 586 5.16 5.79 -24.87
C ASP A 586 4.08 6.56 -25.64
N ALA A 587 4.36 7.84 -25.97
CA ALA A 587 3.44 8.68 -26.71
C ALA A 587 3.42 8.36 -28.21
N VAL A 588 4.56 7.99 -28.81
CA VAL A 588 4.64 7.59 -30.22
C VAL A 588 3.92 6.26 -30.47
N GLU A 589 4.08 5.27 -29.58
CA GLU A 589 3.35 4.00 -29.68
C GLU A 589 1.83 4.21 -29.52
N ARG A 590 1.42 4.93 -28.47
CA ARG A 590 0.00 5.17 -28.17
C ARG A 590 -0.72 6.00 -29.25
N HIS A 591 -0.01 6.88 -29.96
CA HIS A 591 -0.58 7.70 -31.05
C HIS A 591 -0.13 7.27 -32.45
N ASN A 592 0.36 6.03 -32.62
CA ASN A 592 0.97 5.49 -33.84
C ASN A 592 0.21 5.86 -35.14
N THR A 593 -1.08 5.53 -35.23
CA THR A 593 -1.90 5.80 -36.43
C THR A 593 -2.10 7.30 -36.68
N ALA A 594 -2.32 8.10 -35.62
CA ALA A 594 -2.46 9.55 -35.76
C ALA A 594 -1.14 10.22 -36.18
N LEU A 595 0.01 9.64 -35.81
CA LEU A 595 1.33 10.07 -36.29
C LEU A 595 1.60 9.59 -37.72
N GLN A 596 1.15 8.41 -38.11
CA GLN A 596 1.19 7.92 -39.50
C GLN A 596 0.41 8.84 -40.44
N ASP A 597 -0.82 9.22 -40.07
CA ASP A 597 -1.66 10.17 -40.80
C ASP A 597 -1.00 11.57 -40.89
N LEU A 598 -0.37 12.02 -39.80
CA LEU A 598 0.33 13.31 -39.74
C LEU A 598 1.59 13.33 -40.62
N LEU A 599 2.43 12.29 -40.55
CA LEU A 599 3.73 12.25 -41.20
C LEU A 599 3.63 11.85 -42.67
N GLY A 600 2.77 10.87 -42.99
CA GLY A 600 2.82 10.16 -44.26
C GLY A 600 4.20 9.51 -44.46
N THR A 601 4.81 9.74 -45.62
CA THR A 601 6.15 9.22 -45.96
C THR A 601 7.32 10.09 -45.45
N ARG A 602 7.04 11.15 -44.69
CA ARG A 602 8.04 12.15 -44.25
C ARG A 602 8.81 11.69 -43.01
N ASP A 603 10.06 12.12 -42.90
CA ASP A 603 10.89 12.02 -41.68
C ASP A 603 10.79 13.34 -40.92
N LEU A 604 10.26 13.31 -39.68
CA LEU A 604 10.19 14.47 -38.80
C LEU A 604 11.33 14.39 -37.77
N ARG A 605 12.15 15.43 -37.72
CA ARG A 605 13.35 15.48 -36.87
C ARG A 605 13.11 16.40 -35.69
N LEU A 606 13.11 15.83 -34.49
CA LEU A 606 13.00 16.55 -33.23
C LEU A 606 14.39 16.66 -32.59
N VAL A 607 14.66 17.74 -31.88
CA VAL A 607 15.81 17.82 -30.96
C VAL A 607 15.29 17.82 -29.54
N VAL A 608 15.59 16.76 -28.79
CA VAL A 608 15.16 16.55 -27.40
C VAL A 608 16.36 16.82 -26.49
N GLU A 609 16.20 17.82 -25.65
CA GLU A 609 17.19 18.36 -24.71
C GLU A 609 17.19 17.52 -23.41
N THR A 610 18.35 17.35 -22.77
CA THR A 610 18.54 16.35 -21.70
C THR A 610 19.20 16.88 -20.41
N GLU A 611 19.50 18.17 -20.34
CA GLU A 611 20.15 18.85 -19.23
C GLU A 611 19.07 19.47 -18.30
N ASP A 612 19.21 20.73 -17.90
CA ASP A 612 18.22 21.43 -17.06
C ASP A 612 17.77 22.78 -17.65
N PHE A 613 18.28 23.23 -18.81
CA PHE A 613 18.00 24.58 -19.34
C PHE A 613 17.69 24.54 -20.85
N PRO A 614 16.83 25.44 -21.37
CA PRO A 614 16.50 25.50 -22.79
C PRO A 614 17.72 25.92 -23.62
N ILE A 615 17.83 25.37 -24.83
CA ILE A 615 18.98 25.52 -25.72
C ILE A 615 18.78 26.58 -26.81
N THR A 616 17.59 26.77 -27.40
CA THR A 616 17.49 27.60 -28.61
C THR A 616 17.61 29.11 -28.37
N GLY A 617 18.70 29.68 -28.88
CA GLY A 617 18.87 31.12 -28.99
C GLY A 617 17.92 31.76 -30.01
N ARG A 618 17.81 33.10 -29.96
CA ARG A 618 16.89 33.88 -30.80
C ARG A 618 17.08 33.65 -32.32
N ASN A 619 18.25 33.22 -32.78
CA ASN A 619 18.62 33.13 -34.20
C ASN A 619 18.48 31.72 -34.83
N ILE A 620 17.80 30.77 -34.19
CA ILE A 620 17.49 29.43 -34.74
C ILE A 620 16.00 29.37 -35.10
N ARG A 621 15.61 28.95 -36.32
CA ARG A 621 14.20 29.00 -36.78
C ARG A 621 13.28 28.05 -36.01
N LEU A 622 13.68 26.77 -35.90
CA LEU A 622 12.93 25.76 -35.17
C LEU A 622 13.23 25.83 -33.65
N PRO A 623 12.28 25.43 -32.78
CA PRO A 623 12.54 25.20 -31.36
C PRO A 623 13.16 23.81 -31.13
N ALA A 624 13.72 23.59 -29.94
CA ALA A 624 13.95 22.26 -29.38
C ALA A 624 12.83 21.88 -28.40
N PHE A 625 12.87 20.67 -27.86
CA PHE A 625 12.00 20.20 -26.78
C PHE A 625 12.86 20.08 -25.51
N SER A 626 12.49 20.79 -24.43
CA SER A 626 13.30 20.91 -23.21
C SER A 626 12.47 20.73 -21.95
N MET A 627 13.06 20.48 -20.79
CA MET A 627 12.28 20.20 -19.56
C MET A 627 11.56 21.44 -18.98
N VAL A 628 11.86 22.64 -19.50
CA VAL A 628 11.45 23.92 -18.93
C VAL A 628 11.37 25.03 -19.98
N TRP A 629 10.45 25.96 -19.79
CA TRP A 629 10.30 27.18 -20.60
C TRP A 629 10.48 28.44 -19.77
N GLU A 630 10.84 29.56 -20.41
CA GLU A 630 10.71 30.90 -19.86
C GLU A 630 10.18 31.90 -20.89
N GLU A 631 9.66 33.04 -20.45
CA GLU A 631 9.03 34.00 -21.35
C GLU A 631 10.01 34.58 -22.40
N GLY A 632 9.65 34.45 -23.67
CA GLY A 632 10.51 34.79 -24.80
C GLY A 632 11.50 33.70 -25.23
N CYS A 633 11.53 32.55 -24.54
CA CYS A 633 12.14 31.33 -25.03
C CYS A 633 11.26 30.70 -26.14
N LYS A 634 11.89 29.94 -27.04
CA LYS A 634 11.21 29.18 -28.10
C LYS A 634 11.01 27.71 -27.77
N ASP A 635 11.84 27.12 -26.91
CA ASP A 635 11.82 25.68 -26.68
C ASP A 635 10.50 25.23 -26.09
N ILE A 636 9.98 24.11 -26.59
CA ILE A 636 8.70 23.56 -26.15
C ILE A 636 8.97 22.79 -24.86
N PRO A 637 8.36 23.15 -23.71
CA PRO A 637 8.57 22.42 -22.49
C PRO A 637 7.89 21.05 -22.59
N VAL A 638 8.53 20.01 -22.07
CA VAL A 638 8.06 18.61 -22.13
C VAL A 638 8.17 17.92 -20.77
N PRO A 639 7.54 16.74 -20.59
CA PRO A 639 7.73 15.92 -19.39
C PRO A 639 9.20 15.66 -19.05
N ASP A 640 9.56 15.93 -17.80
CA ASP A 640 10.87 15.64 -17.24
C ASP A 640 11.11 14.12 -17.06
N PHE A 641 12.37 13.74 -16.82
CA PHE A 641 12.75 12.32 -16.69
C PHE A 641 12.02 11.59 -15.54
N THR A 642 11.56 12.29 -14.50
CA THR A 642 10.93 11.71 -13.31
C THR A 642 9.53 11.17 -13.56
N PHE A 643 8.96 11.42 -14.75
CA PHE A 643 7.72 10.75 -15.16
C PHE A 643 7.93 9.25 -15.43
N LYS A 644 9.08 8.84 -16.00
CA LYS A 644 9.42 7.43 -16.20
C LYS A 644 10.32 6.85 -15.10
N CYS A 645 11.32 7.60 -14.62
CA CYS A 645 12.20 7.14 -13.53
C CYS A 645 12.71 8.28 -12.63
N TYR A 646 12.66 8.10 -11.31
CA TYR A 646 13.18 9.09 -10.35
C TYR A 646 14.05 8.42 -9.26
N PRO A 647 15.26 7.93 -9.62
CA PRO A 647 16.06 7.06 -8.77
C PRO A 647 16.45 7.69 -7.41
N GLU A 648 16.55 9.02 -7.32
CA GLU A 648 16.85 9.75 -6.08
C GLU A 648 15.75 9.62 -5.01
N THR A 649 14.53 9.25 -5.40
CA THR A 649 13.42 8.97 -4.45
C THR A 649 13.57 7.64 -3.72
N ARG A 650 14.42 6.73 -4.24
CA ARG A 650 14.66 5.38 -3.75
C ARG A 650 13.47 4.41 -3.78
N TYR A 651 12.35 4.73 -4.44
CA TYR A 651 11.31 3.72 -4.70
C TYR A 651 11.73 2.77 -5.82
N THR A 652 11.35 1.49 -5.73
CA THR A 652 11.66 0.45 -6.72
C THR A 652 11.09 0.81 -8.09
N ASN A 653 9.82 1.21 -8.13
CA ASN A 653 9.16 1.76 -9.31
C ASN A 653 8.93 3.27 -9.10
N SER A 654 9.96 4.05 -9.38
CA SER A 654 9.97 5.51 -9.21
C SER A 654 9.37 6.31 -10.38
N SER A 655 8.57 5.66 -11.23
CA SER A 655 7.76 6.35 -12.24
C SER A 655 6.68 7.22 -11.57
N TRP A 656 6.30 8.32 -12.22
CA TRP A 656 5.24 9.20 -11.70
C TRP A 656 3.94 8.42 -11.47
N TYR A 657 3.54 7.56 -12.41
CA TYR A 657 2.25 6.85 -12.34
C TYR A 657 2.11 5.94 -11.11
N ASN A 658 3.18 5.21 -10.76
CA ASN A 658 3.19 4.33 -9.58
C ASN A 658 3.33 5.15 -8.30
N MET A 659 4.19 6.17 -8.29
CA MET A 659 4.30 7.09 -7.15
C MET A 659 3.01 7.87 -6.89
N SER A 660 2.27 8.28 -7.93
CA SER A 660 1.02 9.03 -7.78
C SER A 660 -0.09 8.20 -7.17
N GLY A 661 -0.14 6.89 -7.44
CA GLY A 661 -1.07 5.98 -6.79
C GLY A 661 -0.81 5.86 -5.28
N LEU A 662 0.46 5.66 -4.88
CA LEU A 662 0.83 5.61 -3.46
C LEU A 662 0.54 6.95 -2.75
N LEU A 663 0.81 8.07 -3.42
CA LEU A 663 0.54 9.40 -2.89
C LEU A 663 -0.96 9.69 -2.74
N ASP A 664 -1.81 9.29 -3.70
CA ASP A 664 -3.26 9.46 -3.62
C ASP A 664 -3.86 8.68 -2.44
N GLN A 665 -3.59 7.37 -2.40
CA GLN A 665 -4.04 6.45 -1.35
C GLN A 665 -3.59 6.95 0.02
N ARG A 666 -2.29 7.25 0.19
CA ARG A 666 -1.76 7.82 1.43
C ARG A 666 -2.43 9.14 1.78
N ALA A 667 -2.61 10.05 0.83
CA ALA A 667 -3.16 11.37 1.09
C ALA A 667 -4.63 11.32 1.55
N GLY A 668 -5.44 10.43 0.97
CA GLY A 668 -6.83 10.21 1.39
C GLY A 668 -6.94 9.58 2.79
N MET A 669 -6.00 8.69 3.13
CA MET A 669 -5.91 8.09 4.47
C MET A 669 -5.33 9.06 5.52
N VAL A 670 -4.33 9.87 5.17
CA VAL A 670 -3.73 10.89 6.05
C VAL A 670 -4.53 12.19 5.96
N GLY A 671 -5.74 12.21 6.53
CA GLY A 671 -6.66 13.35 6.45
C GLY A 671 -6.16 14.63 7.15
N TRP A 672 -6.63 15.79 6.68
CA TRP A 672 -6.16 17.14 7.08
C TRP A 672 -5.96 17.36 8.59
N LYS A 673 -6.84 16.82 9.44
CA LYS A 673 -6.78 16.98 10.90
C LYS A 673 -5.59 16.27 11.56
N ALA A 674 -5.07 15.20 10.96
CA ALA A 674 -3.98 14.41 11.52
C ALA A 674 -2.58 14.90 11.08
N ARG A 675 -2.53 15.82 10.13
CA ARG A 675 -1.28 16.39 9.56
C ARG A 675 -0.66 17.44 10.48
N THR A 676 0.67 17.53 10.45
CA THR A 676 1.45 18.49 11.23
C THR A 676 1.24 19.94 10.77
N ASN A 677 1.24 20.87 11.72
CA ASN A 677 1.21 22.32 11.50
C ASN A 677 2.59 22.85 11.08
N THR A 678 3.15 22.28 10.02
CA THR A 678 4.55 22.52 9.62
C THR A 678 4.61 22.91 8.14
N LEU A 679 5.36 23.98 7.85
CA LEU A 679 5.78 24.34 6.49
C LEU A 679 7.03 23.52 6.15
N PHE A 680 6.81 22.46 5.38
CA PHE A 680 7.81 21.46 5.08
C PHE A 680 8.44 21.64 3.69
N SER A 681 9.74 21.43 3.59
CA SER A 681 10.42 21.24 2.29
C SER A 681 11.69 20.39 2.39
N ARG A 682 11.98 19.69 1.30
CA ARG A 682 13.22 18.97 1.04
C ARG A 682 13.66 19.20 -0.40
N GLY A 683 14.98 19.18 -0.62
CA GLY A 683 15.65 19.41 -1.91
C GLY A 683 17.06 19.98 -1.69
N HIS A 684 17.90 20.00 -2.73
CA HIS A 684 19.24 20.58 -2.60
C HIS A 684 19.17 22.10 -2.37
N TRP A 685 19.91 22.62 -1.40
CA TRP A 685 20.02 24.05 -1.13
C TRP A 685 21.02 24.79 -2.04
N GLY A 686 21.96 24.12 -2.71
CA GLY A 686 23.04 24.79 -3.44
C GLY A 686 22.63 25.55 -4.72
N VAL A 687 21.36 25.46 -5.13
CA VAL A 687 20.88 25.84 -6.47
C VAL A 687 19.79 26.92 -6.43
N GLY A 688 19.89 27.91 -7.32
CA GLY A 688 18.82 28.87 -7.59
C GLY A 688 18.33 29.63 -6.35
N PRO A 689 17.01 29.86 -6.22
CA PRO A 689 16.40 30.48 -5.04
C PRO A 689 16.78 29.84 -3.70
N ARG A 690 17.10 28.54 -3.69
CA ARG A 690 17.29 27.77 -2.46
C ARG A 690 18.58 28.15 -1.72
N ARG A 691 19.59 28.70 -2.43
CA ARG A 691 20.92 29.01 -1.89
C ARG A 691 20.89 30.03 -0.75
N SER A 692 19.95 30.97 -0.79
CA SER A 692 19.73 31.98 0.25
C SER A 692 18.41 31.77 1.00
N LEU A 693 17.34 31.31 0.33
CA LEU A 693 16.03 31.17 0.96
C LEU A 693 15.94 30.01 1.97
N MET A 694 16.50 28.83 1.66
CA MET A 694 16.40 27.69 2.58
C MET A 694 17.22 27.88 3.88
N PRO A 695 18.47 28.40 3.84
CA PRO A 695 19.19 28.75 5.07
C PRO A 695 18.48 29.81 5.92
N ALA A 696 17.85 30.81 5.30
CA ALA A 696 17.11 31.84 6.03
C ALA A 696 15.85 31.27 6.72
N LEU A 697 15.11 30.39 6.05
CA LEU A 697 13.98 29.66 6.64
C LEU A 697 14.44 28.74 7.79
N ALA A 698 15.56 28.04 7.64
CA ALA A 698 16.16 27.24 8.71
C ALA A 698 16.60 28.09 9.92
N ALA A 699 17.08 29.32 9.68
CA ALA A 699 17.45 30.26 10.74
C ALA A 699 16.22 30.74 11.53
N LEU A 700 15.05 30.94 10.90
CA LEU A 700 13.81 31.24 11.63
C LEU A 700 13.43 30.11 12.59
N ALA A 701 13.50 28.85 12.14
CA ALA A 701 13.20 27.68 12.98
C ALA A 701 14.20 27.53 14.13
N GLY A 702 15.50 27.67 13.85
CA GLY A 702 16.56 27.61 14.86
C GLY A 702 16.44 28.72 15.93
N ASN A 703 16.07 29.92 15.51
CA ASN A 703 15.82 31.07 16.40
C ASN A 703 14.42 31.08 17.03
N LYS A 704 13.52 30.16 16.62
CA LYS A 704 12.11 30.06 17.05
C LYS A 704 11.25 31.30 16.75
N THR A 705 11.58 32.01 15.67
CA THR A 705 10.84 33.20 15.17
C THR A 705 9.95 32.89 13.97
N ASP A 706 9.90 31.64 13.52
CA ASP A 706 9.07 31.13 12.43
C ASP A 706 7.55 31.30 12.68
N LEU A 707 7.06 30.92 13.86
CA LEU A 707 5.66 31.10 14.27
C LEU A 707 5.24 32.58 14.28
N GLU A 708 6.14 33.48 14.68
CA GLU A 708 5.88 34.93 14.65
C GLU A 708 5.88 35.46 13.20
N THR A 709 6.90 35.09 12.42
CA THR A 709 7.15 35.65 11.08
C THR A 709 6.18 35.11 10.02
N LEU A 710 5.89 33.81 10.05
CA LEU A 710 5.14 33.08 9.02
C LEU A 710 3.79 32.52 9.52
N GLY A 711 3.55 32.51 10.84
CA GLY A 711 2.35 31.91 11.43
C GLY A 711 2.40 30.38 11.55
N VAL A 712 3.52 29.74 11.21
CA VAL A 712 3.65 28.29 11.10
C VAL A 712 5.08 27.86 11.43
N ALA A 713 5.24 26.67 12.02
CA ALA A 713 6.56 26.10 12.30
C ALA A 713 7.23 25.63 11.00
N VAL A 714 8.55 25.76 10.88
CA VAL A 714 9.29 25.45 9.64
C VAL A 714 10.14 24.19 9.78
N ASP A 715 10.04 23.28 8.82
CA ASP A 715 10.95 22.14 8.64
C ASP A 715 11.53 22.13 7.22
N VAL A 716 12.77 22.58 7.08
CA VAL A 716 13.53 22.55 5.82
C VAL A 716 14.86 21.82 5.98
N GLY A 717 15.23 20.99 5.00
CA GLY A 717 16.49 20.23 5.00
C GLY A 717 17.15 20.18 3.63
N ASP A 718 18.49 20.27 3.60
CA ASP A 718 19.30 20.12 2.38
C ASP A 718 19.52 18.64 2.09
N THR A 719 18.92 18.12 1.03
CA THR A 719 19.10 16.72 0.63
C THR A 719 20.36 16.49 -0.20
N LYS A 720 21.09 17.54 -0.58
CA LYS A 720 21.95 17.50 -1.79
C LYS A 720 21.14 17.00 -3.00
N PHE A 721 21.81 16.58 -4.07
CA PHE A 721 21.14 15.90 -5.19
C PHE A 721 20.70 14.48 -4.80
N VAL A 722 21.52 13.75 -4.03
CA VAL A 722 21.22 12.38 -3.57
C VAL A 722 21.47 12.24 -2.07
N ALA A 723 20.41 12.34 -1.26
CA ALA A 723 20.47 12.00 0.17
C ALA A 723 20.30 10.49 0.35
N THR A 724 21.40 9.76 0.57
CA THR A 724 21.36 8.30 0.75
C THR A 724 21.05 7.87 2.19
N SER A 725 21.28 8.73 3.19
CA SER A 725 21.00 8.45 4.61
C SER A 725 20.95 9.71 5.48
N GLY A 726 20.53 9.56 6.74
CA GLY A 726 20.49 10.62 7.75
C GLY A 726 19.22 11.48 7.74
N ASN A 727 19.04 12.28 8.80
CA ASN A 727 17.81 13.02 9.14
C ASN A 727 17.32 14.03 8.07
N GLN A 728 18.11 14.26 7.01
CA GLN A 728 17.77 15.14 5.90
C GLN A 728 16.97 14.41 4.80
N PHE A 729 17.13 13.10 4.65
CA PHE A 729 16.29 12.30 3.74
C PHE A 729 14.87 12.14 4.30
N GLN A 730 13.87 12.26 3.44
CA GLN A 730 12.48 11.90 3.72
C GLN A 730 11.88 11.31 2.44
N TRP A 731 11.23 10.14 2.57
CA TRP A 731 10.42 9.54 1.52
C TRP A 731 9.36 10.54 1.01
N VAL A 732 9.04 10.51 -0.29
CA VAL A 732 8.15 11.50 -0.91
C VAL A 732 6.74 11.44 -0.31
N ASP A 733 6.28 10.23 0.04
CA ASP A 733 5.00 10.01 0.72
C ASP A 733 4.96 10.60 2.14
N ALA A 734 6.10 10.66 2.84
CA ALA A 734 6.20 11.25 4.17
C ALA A 734 6.04 12.78 4.14
N TRP A 735 6.16 13.42 2.97
CA TRP A 735 5.86 14.84 2.81
C TRP A 735 4.37 15.11 3.11
N CYS A 736 3.48 14.17 2.77
CA CYS A 736 2.04 14.27 2.98
C CYS A 736 1.63 14.28 4.46
N ASN A 737 2.56 13.99 5.38
CA ASN A 737 2.35 14.15 6.83
C ASN A 737 2.11 15.63 7.22
N ASN A 738 2.49 16.59 6.37
CA ASN A 738 2.47 18.02 6.65
C ASN A 738 1.29 18.71 5.96
N LYS A 739 0.66 19.67 6.64
CA LYS A 739 -0.42 20.49 6.03
C LYS A 739 0.09 21.41 4.92
N TYR A 740 1.34 21.88 5.02
CA TYR A 740 1.86 22.95 4.16
C TYR A 740 3.17 22.53 3.50
N LEU A 741 3.25 22.62 2.17
CA LEU A 741 4.44 22.25 1.40
C LEU A 741 4.99 23.44 0.62
N LEU A 742 6.24 23.82 0.87
CA LEU A 742 6.89 24.89 0.14
C LEU A 742 7.53 24.34 -1.15
N HIS A 743 7.15 24.90 -2.30
CA HIS A 743 7.77 24.65 -3.59
C HIS A 743 8.62 25.86 -4.04
N THR A 744 9.80 25.55 -4.58
CA THR A 744 10.73 26.50 -5.23
C THR A 744 11.39 25.84 -6.43
N ALA A 745 11.79 26.63 -7.42
CA ALA A 745 12.69 26.22 -8.50
C ALA A 745 14.02 25.62 -7.98
N GLY A 746 14.64 24.77 -8.79
CA GLY A 746 16.02 24.30 -8.62
C GLY A 746 17.01 25.25 -9.32
N PHE A 747 17.88 24.72 -10.18
CA PHE A 747 18.62 25.53 -11.16
C PHE A 747 17.66 26.30 -12.10
N SER A 748 16.59 25.61 -12.50
CA SER A 748 15.58 26.08 -13.46
C SER A 748 14.18 25.64 -13.03
N TYR A 749 13.78 24.42 -13.35
CA TYR A 749 12.55 23.78 -12.91
C TYR A 749 12.76 23.01 -11.60
N SER A 750 11.74 22.28 -11.14
CA SER A 750 11.88 21.32 -10.04
C SER A 750 10.74 20.30 -10.05
N ALA A 751 10.97 19.17 -10.72
CA ALA A 751 10.12 17.98 -10.86
C ALA A 751 9.30 17.60 -9.60
N ALA A 752 9.78 17.94 -8.41
CA ALA A 752 9.11 17.81 -7.11
C ALA A 752 7.87 18.72 -6.87
N LEU A 753 7.32 19.43 -7.87
CA LEU A 753 6.02 20.14 -7.77
C LEU A 753 4.84 19.18 -7.81
N LYS A 754 4.73 18.35 -8.85
CA LYS A 754 3.63 17.38 -9.05
C LYS A 754 3.39 16.48 -7.84
N TYR A 755 4.47 15.97 -7.23
CA TYR A 755 4.40 15.16 -6.00
C TYR A 755 3.93 15.93 -4.75
N ARG A 756 4.23 17.24 -4.63
CA ARG A 756 3.70 18.09 -3.53
C ARG A 756 2.19 18.31 -3.67
N LEU A 757 1.70 18.46 -4.90
CA LEU A 757 0.26 18.62 -5.18
C LEU A 757 -0.49 17.31 -4.90
N ALA A 758 0.05 16.16 -5.31
CA ALA A 758 -0.56 14.85 -5.09
C ALA A 758 -0.77 14.50 -3.60
N CYS A 759 -0.02 15.11 -2.69
CA CYS A 759 -0.16 14.88 -1.25
C CYS A 759 -1.47 15.37 -0.63
N GLU A 760 -2.32 16.18 -1.27
CA GLU A 760 -3.46 16.88 -0.62
C GLU A 760 -3.01 17.86 0.51
N SER A 761 -1.78 18.37 0.41
CA SER A 761 -1.26 19.44 1.26
C SER A 761 -1.43 20.80 0.58
N LEU A 762 -1.57 21.87 1.34
CA LEU A 762 -1.60 23.23 0.79
C LEU A 762 -0.20 23.59 0.27
N VAL A 763 -0.05 23.62 -1.06
CA VAL A 763 1.23 23.96 -1.70
C VAL A 763 1.39 25.48 -1.75
N PHE A 764 2.46 25.99 -1.14
CA PHE A 764 2.93 27.35 -1.30
C PHE A 764 4.00 27.37 -2.40
N LYS A 765 3.72 28.03 -3.53
CA LYS A 765 4.61 28.07 -4.71
C LYS A 765 5.24 29.45 -4.84
N VAL A 766 6.56 29.53 -4.68
CA VAL A 766 7.35 30.68 -5.12
C VAL A 766 7.24 30.79 -6.64
N GLN A 767 6.87 31.96 -7.17
CA GLN A 767 6.84 32.14 -8.63
C GLN A 767 8.26 32.16 -9.20
N SER A 768 8.38 31.73 -10.46
CA SER A 768 9.63 31.59 -11.17
C SER A 768 9.41 32.03 -12.62
N LYS A 769 10.46 32.52 -13.28
CA LYS A 769 10.47 32.71 -14.75
C LYS A 769 10.45 31.37 -15.49
N TRP A 770 10.94 30.33 -14.82
CA TRP A 770 10.98 28.95 -15.29
C TRP A 770 9.63 28.25 -15.05
N VAL A 771 9.13 27.57 -16.09
CA VAL A 771 7.78 26.98 -16.15
C VAL A 771 7.84 25.56 -16.72
N GLU A 772 7.33 24.57 -15.98
CA GLU A 772 7.13 23.19 -16.44
C GLU A 772 5.88 23.06 -17.35
N PHE A 773 5.85 22.08 -18.25
CA PHE A 773 4.86 22.00 -19.35
C PHE A 773 3.37 22.04 -18.93
N TYR A 774 3.05 21.57 -17.73
CA TYR A 774 1.68 21.50 -17.19
C TYR A 774 1.29 22.72 -16.35
N GLU A 775 2.23 23.58 -15.96
CA GLU A 775 1.96 24.74 -15.11
C GLU A 775 0.97 25.77 -15.70
N PRO A 776 0.84 25.99 -17.03
CA PRO A 776 -0.22 26.85 -17.57
C PRO A 776 -1.64 26.39 -17.21
N GLY A 777 -1.84 25.11 -16.89
CA GLY A 777 -3.11 24.58 -16.40
C GLY A 777 -3.32 24.73 -14.88
N LEU A 778 -2.31 25.16 -14.13
CA LEU A 778 -2.38 25.34 -12.68
C LEU A 778 -2.76 26.78 -12.31
N LEU A 779 -3.92 26.95 -11.66
CA LEU A 779 -4.46 28.27 -11.32
C LEU A 779 -4.08 28.69 -9.88
N PRO A 780 -3.39 29.85 -9.69
CA PRO A 780 -3.18 30.46 -8.38
C PRO A 780 -4.49 30.65 -7.61
N GLY A 781 -4.48 30.32 -6.32
CA GLY A 781 -5.66 30.41 -5.45
C GLY A 781 -6.70 29.32 -5.64
N VAL A 782 -6.55 28.44 -6.66
CA VAL A 782 -7.42 27.27 -6.88
C VAL A 782 -6.66 25.98 -6.64
N HIS A 783 -5.46 25.82 -7.19
CA HIS A 783 -4.66 24.59 -7.05
C HIS A 783 -3.45 24.75 -6.10
N TYR A 784 -3.01 25.98 -5.85
CA TYR A 784 -1.89 26.30 -4.97
C TYR A 784 -1.93 27.77 -4.51
N VAL A 785 -1.23 28.12 -3.43
CA VAL A 785 -1.04 29.50 -2.99
C VAL A 785 0.21 30.08 -3.65
N ALA A 786 0.05 31.10 -4.48
CA ALA A 786 1.17 31.79 -5.10
C ALA A 786 1.87 32.74 -4.10
N LEU A 787 3.20 32.68 -4.08
CA LEU A 787 4.07 33.65 -3.43
C LEU A 787 4.77 34.52 -4.49
N PRO A 788 5.28 35.72 -4.13
CA PRO A 788 6.02 36.57 -5.06
C PRO A 788 7.22 35.85 -5.70
N PRO A 789 7.74 36.32 -6.84
CA PRO A 789 8.91 35.72 -7.46
C PRO A 789 10.18 36.00 -6.64
N TYR A 790 11.11 35.04 -6.63
CA TYR A 790 12.44 35.21 -6.02
C TYR A 790 13.51 35.14 -7.11
N GLU A 791 13.75 36.28 -7.75
CA GLU A 791 14.29 36.34 -9.12
C GLU A 791 15.82 36.17 -9.24
N HIS A 792 16.57 36.20 -8.13
CA HIS A 792 18.04 36.26 -8.16
C HIS A 792 18.71 35.28 -7.18
N GLU A 793 19.71 34.54 -7.65
CA GLU A 793 20.60 33.79 -6.75
C GLU A 793 21.33 34.76 -5.81
N GLY A 794 21.30 34.48 -4.49
CA GLY A 794 21.93 35.36 -3.50
C GLY A 794 21.16 36.65 -3.21
N GLY A 795 19.90 36.77 -3.64
CA GLY A 795 19.03 37.90 -3.26
C GLY A 795 18.78 37.99 -1.75
N ASP A 796 18.20 39.11 -1.30
CA ASP A 796 17.85 39.34 0.11
C ASP A 796 16.71 38.42 0.57
N ALA A 797 17.08 37.27 1.14
CA ALA A 797 16.13 36.30 1.67
C ALA A 797 15.36 36.81 2.90
N GLU A 798 15.92 37.72 3.69
CA GLU A 798 15.21 38.29 4.84
C GLU A 798 14.10 39.24 4.39
N LYS A 799 14.39 40.14 3.44
CA LYS A 799 13.40 41.02 2.83
C LYS A 799 12.29 40.20 2.17
N TYR A 800 12.64 39.20 1.38
CA TYR A 800 11.66 38.33 0.75
C TYR A 800 10.81 37.54 1.77
N ILE A 801 11.40 37.04 2.86
CA ILE A 801 10.66 36.42 3.97
C ILE A 801 9.65 37.39 4.59
N LYS A 802 10.01 38.66 4.75
CA LYS A 802 9.11 39.72 5.25
C LYS A 802 7.98 40.04 4.25
N GLU A 803 8.19 39.82 2.95
CA GLU A 803 7.18 39.97 1.89
C GLU A 803 6.24 38.76 1.77
N MET A 804 6.74 37.53 1.82
CA MET A 804 5.89 36.32 1.76
C MET A 804 5.21 35.97 3.09
N GLY A 805 5.78 36.37 4.24
CA GLY A 805 5.30 36.01 5.57
C GLY A 805 3.82 36.35 5.83
N PRO A 806 3.34 37.56 5.51
CA PRO A 806 1.92 37.91 5.64
C PRO A 806 0.98 37.03 4.79
N ILE A 807 1.43 36.58 3.61
CA ILE A 807 0.65 35.71 2.71
C ILE A 807 0.52 34.31 3.32
N LEU A 808 1.62 33.74 3.81
CA LEU A 808 1.62 32.47 4.55
C LEU A 808 0.73 32.55 5.79
N LYS A 809 0.94 33.58 6.62
CA LYS A 809 0.24 33.76 7.89
C LYS A 809 -1.27 33.87 7.68
N LYS A 810 -1.71 34.59 6.65
CA LYS A 810 -3.12 34.64 6.23
C LYS A 810 -3.64 33.26 5.80
N ALA A 811 -2.97 32.59 4.86
CA ALA A 811 -3.42 31.30 4.33
C ALA A 811 -3.46 30.19 5.40
N VAL A 812 -2.50 30.20 6.34
CA VAL A 812 -2.49 29.32 7.52
C VAL A 812 -3.70 29.60 8.42
N GLN A 813 -3.96 30.88 8.76
CA GLN A 813 -5.15 31.30 9.53
C GLN A 813 -6.49 31.01 8.81
N GLU A 814 -6.49 30.92 7.48
CA GLU A 814 -7.64 30.51 6.67
C GLU A 814 -7.78 28.98 6.56
N SER A 815 -6.79 28.21 7.02
CA SER A 815 -6.81 26.74 7.02
C SER A 815 -7.12 26.12 8.40
N GLU A 816 -6.98 26.90 9.47
CA GLU A 816 -7.28 26.46 10.83
C GLU A 816 -8.77 26.68 11.14
N GLY A 817 -9.57 25.63 10.97
CA GLY A 817 -10.99 25.63 11.32
C GLY A 817 -11.95 26.13 10.22
N LYS A 818 -11.44 26.42 9.02
CA LYS A 818 -12.25 26.74 7.83
C LYS A 818 -12.02 25.72 6.70
N ALA A 819 -12.74 25.85 5.59
CA ALA A 819 -12.79 24.85 4.51
C ALA A 819 -11.96 25.23 3.26
N GLU A 820 -11.60 26.52 3.13
CA GLU A 820 -11.06 27.12 1.92
C GLU A 820 -9.68 26.56 1.54
N ALA A 821 -8.73 26.53 2.48
CA ALA A 821 -7.39 25.98 2.21
C ALA A 821 -7.39 24.44 2.00
N PRO A 822 -8.14 23.62 2.76
CA PRO A 822 -8.36 22.22 2.42
C PRO A 822 -8.94 22.03 1.01
N ALA A 823 -9.85 22.89 0.56
CA ALA A 823 -10.40 22.84 -0.79
C ALA A 823 -9.34 23.15 -1.87
N VAL A 824 -8.45 24.13 -1.65
CA VAL A 824 -7.32 24.42 -2.56
C VAL A 824 -6.33 23.25 -2.62
N ALA A 825 -5.99 22.67 -1.47
CA ALA A 825 -5.10 21.50 -1.39
C ALA A 825 -5.70 20.28 -2.13
N LYS A 826 -7.01 20.04 -1.96
CA LYS A 826 -7.74 19.00 -2.66
C LYS A 826 -7.83 19.26 -4.17
N ALA A 827 -8.19 20.45 -4.61
CA ALA A 827 -8.29 20.78 -6.03
C ALA A 827 -6.92 20.69 -6.73
N GLY A 828 -5.83 21.03 -6.05
CA GLY A 828 -4.46 20.81 -6.57
C GLY A 828 -4.13 19.34 -6.78
N LYS A 829 -4.52 18.47 -5.85
CA LYS A 829 -4.40 17.01 -5.98
C LYS A 829 -5.28 16.45 -7.10
N GLU A 830 -6.57 16.78 -7.11
CA GLU A 830 -7.52 16.32 -8.14
C GLU A 830 -7.06 16.75 -9.55
N TRP A 831 -6.52 17.97 -9.69
CA TRP A 831 -5.96 18.42 -10.95
C TRP A 831 -4.73 17.61 -11.37
N ILE A 832 -3.75 17.41 -10.48
CA ILE A 832 -2.47 16.76 -10.85
C ILE A 832 -2.66 15.28 -11.19
N LEU A 833 -3.51 14.58 -10.45
CA LEU A 833 -3.79 13.15 -10.68
C LEU A 833 -4.61 12.94 -11.96
N LYS A 834 -5.64 13.77 -12.21
CA LYS A 834 -6.44 13.66 -13.44
C LYS A 834 -5.64 13.99 -14.70
N ASN A 835 -4.83 15.06 -14.67
CA ASN A 835 -4.27 15.63 -15.89
C ASN A 835 -2.89 15.08 -16.26
N LEU A 836 -2.15 14.49 -15.31
CA LEU A 836 -0.81 13.91 -15.54
C LEU A 836 -0.78 12.37 -15.50
N GLN A 837 -1.91 11.71 -15.73
CA GLN A 837 -1.92 10.29 -16.12
C GLN A 837 -1.31 10.10 -17.53
N GLU A 838 -0.99 8.86 -17.92
CA GLU A 838 -0.34 8.53 -19.20
C GLU A 838 -1.06 9.10 -20.43
N GLU A 839 -2.40 9.08 -20.39
CA GLU A 839 -3.28 9.61 -21.43
C GLU A 839 -3.07 11.13 -21.61
N GLY A 840 -2.84 11.86 -20.52
CA GLY A 840 -2.64 13.31 -20.53
C GLY A 840 -1.25 13.71 -21.03
N LEU A 841 -0.21 12.96 -20.64
CA LEU A 841 1.16 13.17 -21.12
C LEU A 841 1.32 12.81 -22.59
N SER A 842 0.74 11.69 -23.02
CA SER A 842 0.79 11.29 -24.42
C SER A 842 -0.01 12.25 -25.31
N CYS A 843 -1.17 12.73 -24.86
CA CYS A 843 -1.94 13.79 -25.52
C CYS A 843 -1.10 15.06 -25.70
N TYR A 844 -0.39 15.50 -24.65
CA TYR A 844 0.53 16.64 -24.72
C TYR A 844 1.64 16.44 -25.76
N TRP A 845 2.33 15.29 -25.72
CA TRP A 845 3.37 14.96 -26.69
C TRP A 845 2.86 14.93 -28.14
N PHE A 846 1.75 14.24 -28.42
CA PHE A 846 1.17 14.21 -29.77
C PHE A 846 0.83 15.60 -30.28
N GLN A 847 0.15 16.41 -29.46
CA GLN A 847 -0.26 17.77 -29.83
C GLN A 847 0.92 18.73 -29.97
N ALA A 848 2.03 18.50 -29.26
CA ALA A 848 3.30 19.21 -29.44
C ALA A 848 3.99 18.80 -30.75
N ILE A 849 4.07 17.50 -31.06
CA ILE A 849 4.63 16.96 -32.31
C ILE A 849 3.84 17.47 -33.52
N LYS A 850 2.50 17.50 -33.44
CA LYS A 850 1.60 18.05 -34.46
C LYS A 850 1.94 19.50 -34.78
N ARG A 851 1.91 20.38 -33.77
CA ARG A 851 2.27 21.81 -33.92
C ARG A 851 3.73 22.01 -34.38
N TYR A 852 4.65 21.15 -33.96
CA TYR A 852 6.03 21.19 -34.43
C TYR A 852 6.17 20.83 -35.90
N SER A 853 5.41 19.83 -36.37
CA SER A 853 5.40 19.41 -37.77
C SER A 853 4.92 20.53 -38.72
N GLU A 854 4.02 21.41 -38.25
CA GLU A 854 3.61 22.62 -38.97
C GLU A 854 4.80 23.55 -39.19
N LEU A 855 5.62 23.80 -38.16
CA LEU A 855 6.84 24.62 -38.28
C LEU A 855 7.91 23.93 -39.14
N TYR A 856 8.02 22.60 -39.06
CA TYR A 856 9.05 21.81 -39.70
C TYR A 856 8.81 21.62 -41.21
N PHE A 857 7.56 21.34 -41.61
CA PHE A 857 7.18 21.06 -43.01
C PHE A 857 6.64 22.28 -43.76
N HIS A 858 6.31 23.39 -43.10
CA HIS A 858 6.01 24.64 -43.80
C HIS A 858 7.31 25.30 -44.27
N GLU A 859 7.77 24.90 -45.44
CA GLU A 859 8.86 25.56 -46.16
C GLU A 859 8.50 27.04 -46.45
N PHE A 860 9.51 27.87 -46.65
CA PHE A 860 9.28 29.13 -47.35
C PHE A 860 8.91 28.78 -48.81
N PRO A 861 7.87 29.39 -49.41
CA PRO A 861 7.77 29.35 -50.87
C PRO A 861 9.04 29.96 -51.46
N ASP A 862 9.57 29.33 -52.51
CA ASP A 862 10.84 29.73 -53.12
C ASP A 862 10.88 31.23 -53.43
N ILE A 863 12.05 31.83 -53.23
CA ILE A 863 12.31 33.17 -53.74
C ILE A 863 12.53 33.03 -55.24
N GLU A 864 11.48 33.30 -56.02
CA GLU A 864 11.54 33.45 -57.48
C GLU A 864 12.41 34.65 -57.88
N ASP A 865 13.74 34.52 -57.79
CA ASP A 865 14.68 35.34 -58.57
C ASP A 865 16.05 34.65 -58.76
N PRO A 866 16.25 33.87 -59.84
CA PRO A 866 17.56 33.36 -60.24
C PRO A 866 18.50 34.42 -60.85
N SER A 867 18.18 35.72 -60.78
CA SER A 867 18.81 36.80 -61.56
C SER A 867 19.30 38.02 -60.75
N ARG A 868 19.67 37.81 -59.48
CA ARG A 868 20.29 38.83 -58.60
C ARG A 868 21.63 38.40 -58.01
#